data_AF-A0AAV1WYP0-F1
#
_entry.id   AF-A0AAV1WYP0-F1
#
_cell.length_a   1.000
_cell.length_b   1.000
_cell.length_c   1.000
_cell.angle_alpha   90.00
_cell.angle_beta   90.00
_cell.angle_gamma   90.00
#
_symmetry.space_group_name_H-M   'P 1'
#
loop_
_entity.id
_entity.type
_entity.pdbx_description
1 polymer ?
#
loop_
_entity_poly.entity_id
_entity_poly.type
_entity_poly.pdbx_seq_one_letter_code
_entity_poly.pdbx_strand_id
1 'polypeptide(L)'
;MIKYIRRQDFPLFADIENNLTRVLKLIQNEEQSKRGGNSRKETELVALIEDFYNQYQSLYALYDRLTEEYVKVIPRVERSSSVSSSSSSESDYFSSEEVVIDTVKQELKLVNNNIIEVNDLNHILFSGEREHSSNISNDTDEVKTQAWLNNKANEFEDRLISRMKEVENLNRQKRKLELQVESQAYEVKQVGAENTELELLLKETKRAVSVLKGKLKSNEDKAVSKNAELMAQINKLELEAKSLRNQKGKMEEKLKRNRNEELTQMKELTEKLDSVCKHNIELEAQLEREREQVSQCSVQMEKLKEKLDEMTSIEHGLINEKDFFLSRINDLELEMETRCSNQNDLEEQVRRATHEISQLVDERKALQDEKYELEKAITQKKEEISAILSKHESDKNEASMRAMVLTEEVESMRVELNTLQEQKRMLELQNEQRQNEYSESLAKMETRCSNQHDLEEQVRSAIHEISQLVDERKAMQDEKYELERAMTQQKEEMSAILSKHESDKNEAFMHAMALTEEVEKMRVELNTLQEQKIMLELQNEQRKNEYLESLAKMETRCSNQHDLEEKVRSAIHEISQLVVQRKALQDEKYEQERAMIQKKKEISAILSKHESDKNETSMYAMALSEEVESMRIELNTLQEQKSMLELQNKQRHNEYSESLAKIENLNAKLETKEEAIKKLTGTIEQISVENKEAKIWSKMNQRLIERKIEELAEKFKRKMEDNIRLLHQRIHIAEQLNIENKDSCKKTKQRYEQENKMLQEKVACYENELGTIKVNDQGELDSAARKVEEYIDYALTRVSKMLCEVQFAKDRIKNKNGEMKQLKDEADRLTTLLNDKEEKELLLREKVWELEANVSKEGGEKLNLVKAVNQLEKKVRKLEKNLTERDGELVGLGEKKREAIRQLCILVEFHRERCDHLKGLITKTKINNRT
;
A
#
# COMPACT_ATOMS: atom_id res chain seq x y z
N MET A 1 55.38 -30.73 17.94
CA MET A 1 56.32 -29.63 18.21
C MET A 1 56.29 -28.77 16.96
N ILE A 2 55.84 -27.51 16.95
CA ILE A 2 55.76 -26.51 18.03
C ILE A 2 54.31 -26.27 18.53
N LYS A 3 54.18 -25.80 19.78
CA LYS A 3 52.98 -25.19 20.36
C LYS A 3 53.49 -23.92 21.08
N TYR A 4 52.67 -22.86 21.13
CA TYR A 4 53.05 -21.48 21.54
C TYR A 4 54.01 -20.75 20.58
N ILE A 5 53.45 -19.76 19.88
CA ILE A 5 54.01 -18.40 19.81
C ILE A 5 52.97 -17.51 20.48
N ARG A 6 53.36 -16.58 21.37
CA ARG A 6 52.41 -15.66 22.02
C ARG A 6 52.29 -14.37 21.21
N ARG A 7 51.15 -13.69 21.31
CA ARG A 7 50.91 -12.36 20.72
C ARG A 7 51.79 -11.22 21.32
N GLN A 8 52.75 -11.52 22.20
CA GLN A 8 53.53 -10.52 22.95
C GLN A 8 54.98 -10.37 22.48
N ASP A 9 55.46 -11.25 21.58
CA ASP A 9 56.88 -11.29 21.21
C ASP A 9 57.21 -10.46 19.94
N PHE A 10 56.25 -9.68 19.42
CA PHE A 10 56.42 -8.76 18.27
C PHE A 10 55.97 -7.33 18.63
N PRO A 11 56.91 -6.39 18.88
CA PRO A 11 56.57 -5.00 19.20
C PRO A 11 55.74 -4.28 18.11
N LEU A 12 56.02 -4.54 16.83
CA LEU A 12 55.37 -3.90 15.68
C LEU A 12 53.84 -3.90 15.74
N PHE A 13 53.22 -4.98 16.24
CA PHE A 13 51.76 -5.12 16.17
C PHE A 13 51.02 -4.12 17.07
N ALA A 14 51.59 -3.78 18.23
CA ALA A 14 50.97 -2.83 19.15
C ALA A 14 51.07 -1.37 18.65
N ASP A 15 52.18 -1.02 17.99
CA ASP A 15 52.36 0.31 17.39
C ASP A 15 51.48 0.50 16.15
N ILE A 16 51.34 -0.56 15.32
CA ILE A 16 50.39 -0.61 14.20
C ILE A 16 48.95 -0.42 14.68
N GLU A 17 48.52 -1.11 15.73
CA GLU A 17 47.14 -1.04 16.26
C GLU A 17 46.86 0.35 16.90
N ASN A 18 47.85 0.95 17.57
CA ASN A 18 47.77 2.34 18.05
C ASN A 18 47.71 3.37 16.91
N ASN A 19 48.51 3.21 15.85
CA ASN A 19 48.53 4.14 14.73
C ASN A 19 47.24 4.06 13.90
N LEU A 20 46.69 2.86 13.66
CA LEU A 20 45.34 2.69 13.10
C LEU A 20 44.29 3.38 13.96
N THR A 21 44.40 3.28 15.29
CA THR A 21 43.50 3.96 16.24
C THR A 21 43.65 5.50 16.19
N ARG A 22 44.85 6.04 15.92
CA ARG A 22 45.04 7.48 15.64
C ARG A 22 44.40 7.90 14.31
N VAL A 23 44.62 7.14 13.24
CA VAL A 23 44.05 7.41 11.90
C VAL A 23 42.52 7.41 11.96
N LEU A 24 41.90 6.40 12.57
CA LEU A 24 40.44 6.36 12.77
C LEU A 24 39.91 7.54 13.57
N LYS A 25 40.62 7.97 14.62
CA LYS A 25 40.26 9.17 15.40
C LYS A 25 40.45 10.47 14.62
N LEU A 26 41.42 10.56 13.71
CA LEU A 26 41.58 11.75 12.85
C LEU A 26 40.40 11.86 11.86
N ILE A 27 40.03 10.75 11.21
CA ILE A 27 38.92 10.68 10.25
C ILE A 27 37.57 10.95 10.92
N GLN A 28 37.27 10.31 12.07
CA GLN A 28 36.00 10.53 12.78
C GLN A 28 35.80 11.97 13.30
N ASN A 29 36.88 12.74 13.49
CA ASN A 29 36.81 14.14 13.93
C ASN A 29 36.69 15.14 12.75
N GLU A 30 36.58 14.68 11.51
CA GLU A 30 36.48 15.54 10.33
C GLU A 30 35.03 15.97 10.03
N GLU A 31 34.05 15.09 10.29
CA GLU A 31 32.63 15.36 10.00
C GLU A 31 32.04 16.55 10.78
N GLN A 32 32.57 16.87 11.96
CA GLN A 32 32.06 17.93 12.83
C GLN A 32 32.66 19.32 12.57
N SER A 33 33.58 19.49 11.61
CA SER A 33 34.44 20.69 11.51
C SER A 33 34.32 21.48 10.18
N LYS A 34 33.10 21.69 9.65
CA LYS A 34 32.87 22.46 8.41
C LYS A 34 33.04 24.00 8.54
N ARG A 35 34.18 24.46 9.06
CA ARG A 35 34.70 25.83 8.87
C ARG A 35 36.19 25.94 9.23
N GLY A 36 37.01 26.43 8.29
CA GLY A 36 38.43 26.71 8.48
C GLY A 36 39.35 25.56 8.06
N GLY A 37 40.03 25.70 6.93
CA GLY A 37 41.03 24.73 6.47
C GLY A 37 42.23 24.68 7.42
N ASN A 38 42.61 23.47 7.84
CA ASN A 38 43.61 23.25 8.90
C ASN A 38 44.62 22.19 8.44
N SER A 39 45.41 22.55 7.42
CA SER A 39 46.37 21.70 6.69
C SER A 39 47.37 20.94 7.58
N ARG A 40 47.57 21.39 8.82
CA ARG A 40 48.41 20.72 9.81
C ARG A 40 47.92 19.31 10.16
N LYS A 41 46.59 19.07 10.18
CA LYS A 41 46.01 17.73 10.38
C LYS A 41 46.25 16.82 9.18
N GLU A 42 46.11 17.38 7.98
CA GLU A 42 46.32 16.70 6.71
C GLU A 42 47.77 16.22 6.57
N THR A 43 48.75 17.06 6.93
CA THR A 43 50.17 16.64 7.02
C THR A 43 50.45 15.59 8.09
N GLU A 44 49.73 15.59 9.21
CA GLU A 44 49.91 14.56 10.26
C GLU A 44 49.33 13.20 9.81
N LEU A 45 48.22 13.22 9.07
CA LEU A 45 47.63 12.03 8.45
C LEU A 45 48.52 11.45 7.35
N VAL A 46 49.08 12.30 6.47
CA VAL A 46 50.02 11.88 5.42
C VAL A 46 51.28 11.25 6.04
N ALA A 47 51.88 11.88 7.05
CA ALA A 47 53.06 11.32 7.73
C ALA A 47 52.77 9.94 8.37
N LEU A 48 51.59 9.75 8.97
CA LEU A 48 51.16 8.44 9.48
C LEU A 48 51.01 7.38 8.37
N ILE A 49 50.55 7.78 7.18
CA ILE A 49 50.42 6.88 6.02
C ILE A 49 51.80 6.52 5.44
N GLU A 50 52.74 7.47 5.38
CA GLU A 50 54.12 7.22 4.95
C GLU A 50 54.85 6.28 5.91
N ASP A 51 54.70 6.46 7.23
CA ASP A 51 55.24 5.54 8.24
C ASP A 51 54.66 4.12 8.10
N PHE A 52 53.36 3.99 7.83
CA PHE A 52 52.74 2.69 7.53
C PHE A 52 53.32 2.03 6.28
N TYR A 53 53.55 2.80 5.21
CA TYR A 53 54.15 2.29 3.99
C TYR A 53 55.60 1.84 4.21
N ASN A 54 56.39 2.61 4.97
CA ASN A 54 57.77 2.28 5.32
C ASN A 54 57.86 1.02 6.22
N GLN A 55 56.92 0.84 7.14
CA GLN A 55 56.82 -0.39 7.96
C GLN A 55 56.43 -1.61 7.11
N TYR A 56 55.50 -1.45 6.15
CA TYR A 56 55.13 -2.51 5.21
C TYR A 56 56.31 -2.93 4.32
N GLN A 57 57.04 -1.97 3.74
CA GLN A 57 58.26 -2.23 2.96
C GLN A 57 59.35 -2.91 3.81
N SER A 58 59.51 -2.51 5.07
CA SER A 58 60.45 -3.14 6.01
C SER A 58 60.07 -4.59 6.34
N LEU A 59 58.78 -4.90 6.40
CA LEU A 59 58.26 -6.26 6.58
C LEU A 59 58.48 -7.12 5.34
N TYR A 60 58.29 -6.56 4.14
CA TYR A 60 58.59 -7.23 2.86
C TYR A 60 60.07 -7.59 2.77
N ALA A 61 60.96 -6.64 3.07
CA ALA A 61 62.40 -6.86 3.15
C ALA A 61 62.82 -7.79 4.30
N LEU A 62 61.94 -8.11 5.26
CA LEU A 62 62.18 -9.16 6.26
C LEU A 62 61.75 -10.54 5.72
N TYR A 63 60.64 -10.59 4.99
CA TYR A 63 60.15 -11.79 4.30
C TYR A 63 61.17 -12.30 3.27
N ASP A 64 61.70 -11.42 2.43
CA ASP A 64 62.73 -11.79 1.44
C ASP A 64 64.00 -12.37 2.08
N ARG A 65 64.41 -11.84 3.25
CA ARG A 65 65.55 -12.38 4.02
C ARG A 65 65.24 -13.74 4.65
N LEU A 66 64.03 -13.94 5.17
CA LEU A 66 63.58 -15.26 5.64
C LEU A 66 63.52 -16.28 4.50
N THR A 67 63.11 -15.86 3.30
CA THR A 67 63.14 -16.71 2.09
C THR A 67 64.57 -17.03 1.66
N GLU A 68 65.50 -16.08 1.70
CA GLU A 68 66.93 -16.35 1.47
C GLU A 68 67.57 -17.29 2.51
N GLU A 69 67.24 -17.14 3.80
CA GLU A 69 67.78 -18.04 4.85
C GLU A 69 67.26 -19.47 4.69
N TYR A 70 65.99 -19.66 4.34
CA TYR A 70 65.43 -20.99 4.06
C TYR A 70 66.12 -21.69 2.88
N VAL A 71 66.64 -20.93 1.91
CA VAL A 71 67.39 -21.45 0.75
C VAL A 71 68.84 -21.82 1.10
N LYS A 72 69.39 -21.35 2.23
CA LYS A 72 70.80 -21.55 2.60
C LYS A 72 71.07 -22.79 3.48
N VAL A 73 70.05 -23.55 3.87
CA VAL A 73 70.18 -24.71 4.80
C VAL A 73 69.60 -26.01 4.25
N ILE A 74 70.17 -26.53 3.15
CA ILE A 74 70.30 -27.97 2.81
C ILE A 74 71.27 -28.15 1.61
N PRO A 75 72.10 -29.21 1.52
CA PRO A 75 73.13 -29.34 0.47
C PRO A 75 72.61 -29.78 -0.91
N ARG A 76 73.38 -29.45 -1.97
CA ARG A 76 73.11 -29.86 -3.36
C ARG A 76 73.14 -31.38 -3.59
N VAL A 77 72.25 -31.85 -4.45
CA VAL A 77 72.58 -32.80 -5.53
C VAL A 77 72.07 -32.17 -6.84
N GLU A 78 72.83 -32.28 -7.92
CA GLU A 78 72.61 -31.47 -9.13
C GLU A 78 71.89 -32.25 -10.24
N ARG A 79 70.92 -31.61 -10.91
CA ARG A 79 70.76 -31.74 -12.36
C ARG A 79 70.05 -30.54 -12.98
N SER A 80 70.39 -30.28 -14.24
CA SER A 80 70.11 -29.03 -14.96
C SER A 80 69.16 -29.22 -16.14
N SER A 81 68.02 -28.52 -16.13
CA SER A 81 67.32 -27.99 -17.32
C SER A 81 66.18 -27.08 -16.81
N SER A 82 66.05 -25.79 -17.15
CA SER A 82 66.06 -25.09 -18.46
C SER A 82 64.83 -25.38 -19.32
N VAL A 83 63.76 -24.61 -19.11
CA VAL A 83 62.65 -24.47 -20.07
C VAL A 83 62.18 -23.01 -20.11
N SER A 84 62.29 -22.36 -21.27
CA SER A 84 61.58 -21.12 -21.64
C SER A 84 61.82 -20.83 -23.13
N SER A 85 60.94 -21.35 -23.96
CA SER A 85 60.77 -21.11 -25.40
C SER A 85 59.36 -21.62 -25.74
N SER A 86 58.63 -21.08 -26.72
CA SER A 86 59.10 -20.49 -27.98
C SER A 86 58.11 -19.46 -28.54
N SER A 87 58.48 -18.80 -29.64
CA SER A 87 57.51 -18.12 -30.52
C SER A 87 57.99 -18.13 -31.99
N SER A 88 57.08 -18.47 -32.89
CA SER A 88 57.10 -18.32 -34.37
C SER A 88 58.25 -18.91 -35.23
N SER A 89 57.83 -19.38 -36.42
CA SER A 89 58.58 -19.78 -37.62
C SER A 89 59.42 -18.62 -38.24
N GLU A 90 60.23 -18.72 -39.30
CA GLU A 90 60.18 -19.55 -40.54
C GLU A 90 61.58 -19.77 -41.19
N SER A 91 61.59 -20.44 -42.37
CA SER A 91 62.43 -20.14 -43.56
C SER A 91 63.90 -20.64 -43.66
N ASP A 92 64.05 -21.70 -44.46
CA ASP A 92 64.92 -21.83 -45.65
C ASP A 92 66.47 -22.02 -45.65
N TYR A 93 66.84 -22.92 -46.57
CA TYR A 93 68.02 -22.98 -47.46
C TYR A 93 69.37 -23.62 -47.07
N PHE A 94 70.02 -24.13 -48.13
CA PHE A 94 71.20 -25.00 -48.21
C PHE A 94 72.53 -24.33 -47.83
N SER A 95 73.54 -25.09 -47.34
CA SER A 95 74.67 -25.60 -48.17
C SER A 95 75.85 -26.24 -47.38
N SER A 96 76.66 -27.00 -48.12
CA SER A 96 77.75 -27.96 -47.85
C SER A 96 79.03 -27.54 -47.07
N GLU A 97 79.97 -28.50 -47.02
CA GLU A 97 81.46 -28.39 -46.97
C GLU A 97 82.25 -28.57 -45.66
N GLU A 98 82.80 -29.80 -45.52
CA GLU A 98 84.20 -30.24 -45.29
C GLU A 98 85.19 -29.55 -44.27
N VAL A 99 86.25 -30.31 -43.94
CA VAL A 99 87.62 -29.93 -43.48
C VAL A 99 88.05 -30.25 -42.02
N VAL A 100 88.63 -31.46 -41.90
CA VAL A 100 89.86 -31.93 -41.19
C VAL A 100 90.73 -30.94 -40.37
N ILE A 101 91.27 -31.36 -39.21
CA ILE A 101 92.73 -31.36 -38.80
C ILE A 101 92.98 -31.69 -37.29
N ASP A 102 93.85 -32.71 -37.04
CA ASP A 102 94.77 -33.02 -35.90
C ASP A 102 94.31 -32.94 -34.40
N THR A 103 94.94 -33.59 -33.38
CA THR A 103 96.36 -33.98 -33.20
C THR A 103 96.63 -35.19 -32.24
N VAL A 104 97.31 -36.23 -32.75
CA VAL A 104 98.34 -37.15 -32.17
C VAL A 104 98.42 -37.51 -30.65
N LYS A 105 98.33 -38.82 -30.31
CA LYS A 105 99.41 -39.68 -29.69
C LYS A 105 98.95 -41.17 -29.54
N GLN A 106 99.63 -42.18 -30.12
CA GLN A 106 100.76 -42.99 -29.58
C GLN A 106 100.30 -44.06 -28.54
N GLU A 107 100.60 -45.38 -28.62
CA GLU A 107 101.49 -46.17 -29.49
C GLU A 107 101.01 -47.64 -29.69
N LEU A 108 101.62 -48.41 -30.61
CA LEU A 108 101.33 -49.84 -30.85
C LEU A 108 102.57 -50.55 -31.44
N LYS A 109 102.90 -51.78 -31.04
CA LYS A 109 103.87 -52.64 -31.76
C LYS A 109 103.68 -54.15 -31.51
N LEU A 110 104.12 -54.94 -32.49
CA LEU A 110 104.09 -56.40 -32.52
C LEU A 110 105.43 -56.93 -33.10
N VAL A 111 105.70 -58.23 -32.97
CA VAL A 111 106.99 -58.88 -33.27
C VAL A 111 107.22 -59.09 -34.79
N ASN A 112 108.44 -58.85 -35.31
CA ASN A 112 109.31 -59.84 -36.00
C ASN A 112 110.44 -59.23 -36.90
N ASN A 113 111.48 -60.03 -37.11
CA ASN A 113 112.82 -59.85 -37.72
C ASN A 113 113.00 -59.14 -39.08
N ASN A 114 114.22 -58.58 -39.26
CA ASN A 114 115.15 -58.68 -40.42
C ASN A 114 116.43 -57.84 -40.16
N ILE A 115 117.62 -58.02 -40.77
CA ILE A 115 118.35 -59.16 -41.41
C ILE A 115 119.83 -58.70 -41.69
N ILE A 116 120.77 -59.60 -42.05
CA ILE A 116 122.17 -59.35 -42.57
C ILE A 116 123.17 -58.79 -41.51
N GLU A 117 124.52 -58.98 -41.49
CA GLU A 117 125.57 -59.99 -41.90
C GLU A 117 126.81 -59.70 -40.96
N VAL A 118 128.13 -59.94 -41.14
CA VAL A 118 129.07 -60.43 -42.20
C VAL A 118 130.43 -60.89 -41.57
N ASN A 119 131.30 -61.60 -42.31
CA ASN A 119 132.70 -62.03 -42.00
C ASN A 119 132.89 -63.00 -40.78
N ASP A 120 133.87 -63.93 -40.75
CA ASP A 120 134.97 -64.28 -41.68
C ASP A 120 135.34 -65.80 -41.63
N LEU A 121 135.86 -66.34 -42.75
CA LEU A 121 136.84 -67.45 -43.01
C LEU A 121 137.06 -68.62 -41.97
N ASN A 122 137.36 -69.89 -42.33
CA ASN A 122 137.91 -70.50 -43.57
C ASN A 122 137.56 -72.03 -43.72
N HIS A 123 138.10 -72.71 -44.74
CA HIS A 123 137.71 -74.06 -45.26
C HIS A 123 138.95 -74.92 -45.67
N ILE A 124 138.74 -76.16 -46.20
CA ILE A 124 139.70 -77.02 -46.98
C ILE A 124 140.75 -77.86 -46.16
N LEU A 125 141.33 -78.99 -46.63
CA LEU A 125 140.79 -80.32 -47.10
C LEU A 125 141.93 -81.32 -47.50
N PHE A 126 141.58 -82.57 -47.85
CA PHE A 126 142.33 -83.59 -48.64
C PHE A 126 143.44 -84.46 -47.98
N SER A 127 144.10 -85.32 -48.80
CA SER A 127 144.51 -86.71 -48.46
C SER A 127 145.87 -87.17 -49.05
N GLY A 128 146.49 -88.26 -48.55
CA GLY A 128 147.38 -89.13 -49.38
C GLY A 128 148.63 -89.82 -48.77
N GLU A 129 148.58 -91.16 -48.64
CA GLU A 129 149.49 -92.19 -49.24
C GLU A 129 151.03 -92.36 -48.98
N ARG A 130 151.44 -93.66 -48.91
CA ARG A 130 152.70 -94.33 -49.42
C ARG A 130 154.07 -94.04 -48.72
N GLU A 131 155.19 -94.79 -48.84
CA GLU A 131 155.60 -96.16 -49.32
C GLU A 131 156.98 -96.56 -48.67
N HIS A 132 157.27 -97.82 -48.24
CA HIS A 132 157.99 -98.96 -48.89
C HIS A 132 159.51 -98.87 -49.23
N SER A 133 160.23 -100.00 -49.03
CA SER A 133 161.54 -100.44 -49.62
C SER A 133 162.88 -99.76 -49.20
N SER A 134 164.08 -100.37 -49.32
CA SER A 134 164.55 -101.78 -49.18
C SER A 134 166.12 -101.93 -49.32
N ASN A 135 166.66 -103.10 -48.94
CA ASN A 135 167.80 -103.84 -49.55
C ASN A 135 169.32 -103.52 -49.29
N ILE A 136 170.12 -104.61 -49.43
CA ILE A 136 171.56 -104.75 -49.80
C ILE A 136 172.67 -104.46 -48.73
N SER A 137 173.85 -105.11 -48.74
CA SER A 137 174.21 -106.55 -48.51
C SER A 137 175.76 -106.76 -48.51
N ASN A 138 176.20 -108.03 -48.36
CA ASN A 138 177.50 -108.64 -48.76
C ASN A 138 178.79 -108.57 -47.85
N ASP A 139 179.31 -109.79 -47.59
CA ASP A 139 180.66 -110.34 -47.87
C ASP A 139 181.95 -110.01 -47.04
N THR A 140 182.36 -111.01 -46.25
CA THR A 140 183.66 -111.76 -46.24
C THR A 140 184.97 -111.15 -46.83
N ASP A 141 186.10 -111.30 -46.10
CA ASP A 141 187.15 -112.35 -46.29
C ASP A 141 188.67 -111.97 -46.13
N GLU A 142 189.46 -113.01 -45.82
CA GLU A 142 190.88 -113.27 -46.21
C GLU A 142 192.14 -112.49 -45.69
N VAL A 143 192.76 -113.04 -44.62
CA VAL A 143 194.01 -113.88 -44.66
C VAL A 143 195.42 -113.27 -44.94
N LYS A 144 196.47 -114.11 -44.71
CA LYS A 144 197.95 -113.96 -44.91
C LYS A 144 198.70 -113.25 -43.75
N THR A 145 199.96 -113.53 -43.41
CA THR A 145 201.09 -114.38 -43.92
C THR A 145 202.10 -114.58 -42.76
N GLN A 146 203.06 -115.53 -42.68
CA GLN A 146 203.43 -116.79 -43.38
C GLN A 146 204.67 -117.41 -42.65
N ALA A 147 205.00 -118.69 -42.94
CA ALA A 147 206.20 -119.48 -42.55
C ALA A 147 206.17 -120.14 -41.14
N TRP A 148 206.73 -121.34 -40.94
CA TRP A 148 207.61 -122.14 -41.82
C TRP A 148 207.21 -123.65 -41.91
N LEU A 149 207.88 -124.38 -42.80
CA LEU A 149 207.94 -125.86 -42.82
C LEU A 149 209.30 -126.40 -43.32
N ASN A 150 210.32 -125.52 -43.31
CA ASN A 150 211.76 -125.85 -43.39
C ASN A 150 212.59 -125.13 -42.08
N ASN A 151 212.28 -126.28 -41.29
CA ASN A 151 212.88 -127.64 -41.39
C ASN A 151 211.89 -128.77 -41.74
N LYS A 152 212.36 -129.79 -42.48
CA LYS A 152 211.56 -130.91 -42.97
C LYS A 152 211.88 -132.28 -42.33
N ALA A 153 212.86 -132.32 -41.42
CA ALA A 153 213.18 -133.49 -40.60
C ALA A 153 213.40 -133.12 -39.12
N ASN A 154 214.01 -131.97 -38.82
CA ASN A 154 214.45 -131.62 -37.45
C ASN A 154 213.50 -130.69 -36.67
N GLU A 155 212.43 -130.16 -37.26
CA GLU A 155 211.42 -129.39 -36.51
C GLU A 155 210.16 -130.24 -36.23
N PHE A 156 210.15 -131.53 -36.56
CA PHE A 156 209.01 -132.40 -36.23
C PHE A 156 208.87 -132.67 -34.72
N GLU A 157 209.90 -132.30 -33.94
CA GLU A 157 209.95 -132.34 -32.48
C GLU A 157 209.46 -131.03 -31.85
N ASP A 158 209.92 -129.87 -32.32
CA ASP A 158 209.32 -128.56 -31.96
C ASP A 158 207.88 -128.41 -32.46
N ARG A 159 207.49 -129.09 -33.56
CA ARG A 159 206.07 -129.23 -33.98
C ARG A 159 205.24 -130.08 -33.03
N LEU A 160 205.84 -130.80 -32.08
CA LEU A 160 205.12 -131.42 -30.96
C LEU A 160 205.03 -130.44 -29.79
N ILE A 161 206.16 -129.83 -29.38
CA ILE A 161 206.23 -128.93 -28.22
C ILE A 161 205.48 -127.61 -28.46
N SER A 162 205.69 -126.98 -29.61
CA SER A 162 204.98 -125.75 -30.00
C SER A 162 203.49 -126.02 -30.26
N ARG A 163 203.10 -127.24 -30.64
CA ARG A 163 201.69 -127.61 -30.85
C ARG A 163 200.99 -128.02 -29.56
N MET A 164 201.73 -128.52 -28.56
CA MET A 164 201.26 -128.58 -27.18
C MET A 164 201.07 -127.16 -26.61
N LYS A 165 202.04 -126.25 -26.81
CA LYS A 165 201.89 -124.82 -26.45
C LYS A 165 200.76 -124.14 -27.21
N GLU A 166 200.51 -124.51 -28.47
CA GLU A 166 199.38 -124.03 -29.26
C GLU A 166 198.06 -124.57 -28.71
N VAL A 167 197.98 -125.84 -28.30
CA VAL A 167 196.79 -126.38 -27.61
C VAL A 167 196.61 -125.76 -26.22
N GLU A 168 197.67 -125.41 -25.48
CA GLU A 168 197.57 -124.63 -24.25
C GLU A 168 197.13 -123.19 -24.50
N ASN A 169 197.61 -122.55 -25.57
CA ASN A 169 197.27 -121.17 -25.91
C ASN A 169 195.89 -121.06 -26.56
N LEU A 170 195.45 -122.07 -27.32
CA LEU A 170 194.08 -122.25 -27.79
C LEU A 170 193.15 -122.64 -26.64
N ASN A 171 193.60 -123.38 -25.63
CA ASN A 171 192.83 -123.53 -24.39
C ASN A 171 192.77 -122.21 -23.60
N ARG A 172 193.81 -121.36 -23.62
CA ARG A 172 193.73 -119.99 -23.07
C ARG A 172 192.82 -119.09 -23.87
N GLN A 173 192.84 -119.13 -25.21
CA GLN A 173 191.94 -118.35 -26.07
C GLN A 173 190.50 -118.86 -25.99
N LYS A 174 190.29 -120.18 -25.99
CA LYS A 174 189.00 -120.82 -25.72
C LYS A 174 188.49 -120.36 -24.36
N ARG A 175 189.30 -120.42 -23.29
CA ARG A 175 188.92 -119.93 -21.96
C ARG A 175 188.69 -118.41 -21.92
N LYS A 176 189.33 -117.63 -22.80
CA LYS A 176 189.08 -116.19 -22.96
C LYS A 176 187.77 -115.91 -23.72
N LEU A 177 187.41 -116.74 -24.69
CA LEU A 177 186.15 -116.70 -25.43
C LEU A 177 184.99 -117.27 -24.59
N GLU A 178 185.22 -118.28 -23.77
CA GLU A 178 184.27 -118.78 -22.76
C GLU A 178 183.97 -117.67 -21.75
N LEU A 179 185.00 -116.98 -21.23
CA LEU A 179 184.82 -115.79 -20.39
C LEU A 179 184.14 -114.61 -21.13
N GLN A 180 184.30 -114.49 -22.45
CA GLN A 180 183.61 -113.46 -23.25
C GLN A 180 182.14 -113.81 -23.50
N VAL A 181 181.82 -115.09 -23.76
CA VAL A 181 180.45 -115.61 -23.84
C VAL A 181 179.75 -115.51 -22.48
N GLU A 182 180.45 -115.81 -21.38
CA GLU A 182 179.93 -115.69 -20.02
C GLU A 182 179.70 -114.22 -19.61
N SER A 183 180.50 -113.28 -20.14
CA SER A 183 180.23 -111.84 -20.06
C SER A 183 178.97 -111.43 -20.84
N GLN A 184 178.83 -111.84 -22.10
CA GLN A 184 177.68 -111.46 -22.94
C GLN A 184 176.37 -112.15 -22.51
N ALA A 185 176.45 -113.32 -21.88
CA ALA A 185 175.30 -113.99 -21.27
C ALA A 185 174.71 -113.24 -20.06
N TYR A 186 175.41 -112.23 -19.52
CA TYR A 186 174.91 -111.39 -18.45
C TYR A 186 174.05 -110.22 -18.97
N GLU A 187 174.47 -109.55 -20.05
CA GLU A 187 173.72 -108.43 -20.65
C GLU A 187 172.32 -108.86 -21.15
N VAL A 188 172.22 -110.06 -21.73
CA VAL A 188 170.94 -110.65 -22.17
C VAL A 188 169.95 -110.85 -21.01
N LYS A 189 170.41 -110.97 -19.76
CA LYS A 189 169.53 -111.06 -18.59
C LYS A 189 169.00 -109.70 -18.10
N GLN A 190 169.68 -108.59 -18.41
CA GLN A 190 169.25 -107.27 -17.95
C GLN A 190 168.10 -106.70 -18.78
N VAL A 191 168.17 -106.84 -20.11
CA VAL A 191 167.10 -106.40 -21.05
C VAL A 191 165.77 -107.16 -20.83
N GLY A 192 165.83 -108.36 -20.26
CA GLY A 192 164.63 -109.16 -19.94
C GLY A 192 163.73 -108.56 -18.85
N ALA A 193 164.24 -107.65 -18.01
CA ALA A 193 163.46 -107.03 -16.93
C ALA A 193 162.57 -105.88 -17.41
N GLU A 194 163.13 -104.92 -18.15
CA GLU A 194 162.49 -103.67 -18.57
C GLU A 194 161.22 -103.90 -19.41
N ASN A 195 161.19 -104.99 -20.18
CA ASN A 195 160.06 -105.34 -21.05
C ASN A 195 158.80 -105.77 -20.27
N THR A 196 158.90 -106.05 -18.96
CA THR A 196 157.75 -106.44 -18.12
C THR A 196 156.98 -105.27 -17.53
N GLU A 197 157.59 -104.09 -17.40
CA GLU A 197 156.97 -102.92 -16.75
C GLU A 197 155.99 -102.18 -17.69
N LEU A 198 156.33 -102.10 -18.99
CA LEU A 198 155.48 -101.47 -20.01
C LEU A 198 154.12 -102.17 -20.20
N GLU A 199 154.04 -103.50 -20.01
CA GLU A 199 152.80 -104.25 -20.22
C GLU A 199 151.75 -104.03 -19.10
N LEU A 200 152.16 -103.52 -17.94
CA LEU A 200 151.27 -103.15 -16.85
C LEU A 200 150.58 -101.80 -17.11
N LEU A 201 151.33 -100.78 -17.52
CA LEU A 201 150.80 -99.44 -17.82
C LEU A 201 149.74 -99.45 -18.93
N LEU A 202 149.86 -100.35 -19.91
CA LEU A 202 148.86 -100.54 -20.98
C LEU A 202 147.52 -101.10 -20.45
N LYS A 203 147.53 -101.87 -19.36
CA LYS A 203 146.30 -102.40 -18.73
C LYS A 203 145.61 -101.34 -17.86
N GLU A 204 146.36 -100.45 -17.22
CA GLU A 204 145.84 -99.37 -16.38
C GLU A 204 145.07 -98.33 -17.21
N THR A 205 145.69 -97.82 -18.26
CA THR A 205 145.09 -96.82 -19.18
C THR A 205 143.80 -97.32 -19.82
N LYS A 206 143.74 -98.61 -20.21
CA LYS A 206 142.56 -99.24 -20.80
C LYS A 206 141.36 -99.34 -19.84
N ARG A 207 141.59 -99.40 -18.51
CA ARG A 207 140.52 -99.31 -17.50
C ARG A 207 139.96 -97.89 -17.40
N ALA A 208 140.80 -96.88 -17.35
CA ALA A 208 140.39 -95.48 -17.18
C ALA A 208 139.41 -95.01 -18.28
N VAL A 209 139.67 -95.36 -19.54
CA VAL A 209 138.79 -95.03 -20.68
C VAL A 209 137.39 -95.63 -20.51
N SER A 210 137.29 -96.86 -19.99
CA SER A 210 136.01 -97.53 -19.77
C SER A 210 135.17 -96.82 -18.69
N VAL A 211 135.81 -96.31 -17.63
CA VAL A 211 135.14 -95.56 -16.56
C VAL A 211 134.59 -94.22 -17.06
N LEU A 212 135.35 -93.49 -17.89
CA LEU A 212 134.89 -92.22 -18.47
C LEU A 212 133.73 -92.43 -19.46
N LYS A 213 133.78 -93.50 -20.28
CA LYS A 213 132.69 -93.86 -21.20
C LYS A 213 131.37 -94.15 -20.47
N GLY A 214 131.43 -94.81 -19.31
CA GLY A 214 130.25 -95.04 -18.45
C GLY A 214 129.66 -93.74 -17.88
N LYS A 215 130.52 -92.82 -17.41
CA LYS A 215 130.07 -91.52 -16.86
C LYS A 215 129.37 -90.65 -17.91
N LEU A 216 129.86 -90.64 -19.15
CA LEU A 216 129.25 -89.85 -20.23
C LEU A 216 127.80 -90.31 -20.50
N LYS A 217 127.60 -91.63 -20.63
CA LYS A 217 126.28 -92.22 -20.93
C LYS A 217 125.24 -91.91 -19.85
N SER A 218 125.61 -92.09 -18.57
CA SER A 218 124.73 -91.76 -17.43
C SER A 218 124.31 -90.28 -17.35
N ASN A 219 125.03 -89.36 -18.00
CA ASN A 219 124.69 -87.94 -18.01
C ASN A 219 123.80 -87.58 -19.22
N GLU A 220 124.03 -88.25 -20.35
CA GLU A 220 123.19 -88.19 -21.55
C GLU A 220 121.75 -88.68 -21.26
N ASP A 221 121.62 -89.83 -20.59
CA ASP A 221 120.32 -90.40 -20.21
C ASP A 221 119.56 -89.48 -19.21
N LYS A 222 120.28 -88.77 -18.33
CA LYS A 222 119.71 -87.75 -17.43
C LYS A 222 119.15 -86.54 -18.19
N ALA A 223 119.86 -86.07 -19.22
CA ALA A 223 119.40 -84.95 -20.04
C ALA A 223 118.13 -85.32 -20.84
N VAL A 224 118.09 -86.54 -21.40
CA VAL A 224 116.90 -87.07 -22.09
C VAL A 224 115.70 -87.17 -21.14
N SER A 225 115.90 -87.70 -19.93
CA SER A 225 114.86 -87.76 -18.89
C SER A 225 114.32 -86.37 -18.53
N LYS A 226 115.20 -85.36 -18.37
CA LYS A 226 114.79 -84.00 -18.03
C LYS A 226 114.01 -83.30 -19.15
N ASN A 227 114.39 -83.54 -20.40
CA ASN A 227 113.67 -82.99 -21.56
C ASN A 227 112.28 -83.62 -21.74
N ALA A 228 112.12 -84.92 -21.46
CA ALA A 228 110.81 -85.57 -21.45
C ALA A 228 109.88 -84.99 -20.35
N GLU A 229 110.43 -84.75 -19.15
CA GLU A 229 109.72 -84.13 -18.03
C GLU A 229 109.24 -82.69 -18.36
N LEU A 230 110.05 -81.91 -19.07
CA LEU A 230 109.68 -80.56 -19.53
C LEU A 230 108.62 -80.59 -20.65
N MET A 231 108.71 -81.51 -21.62
CA MET A 231 107.66 -81.65 -22.64
C MET A 231 106.29 -82.01 -22.03
N ALA A 232 106.26 -82.86 -21.00
CA ALA A 232 105.03 -83.18 -20.29
C ALA A 232 104.39 -81.94 -19.63
N GLN A 233 105.20 -81.04 -19.06
CA GLN A 233 104.72 -79.79 -18.47
C GLN A 233 104.21 -78.81 -19.54
N ILE A 234 104.93 -78.66 -20.66
CA ILE A 234 104.51 -77.80 -21.79
C ILE A 234 103.16 -78.27 -22.35
N ASN A 235 103.01 -79.57 -22.61
CA ASN A 235 101.75 -80.13 -23.12
C ASN A 235 100.57 -79.94 -22.15
N LYS A 236 100.81 -80.03 -20.83
CA LYS A 236 99.79 -79.73 -19.82
C LYS A 236 99.38 -78.25 -19.85
N LEU A 237 100.34 -77.34 -19.89
CA LEU A 237 100.09 -75.89 -19.94
C LEU A 237 99.41 -75.46 -21.25
N GLU A 238 99.70 -76.10 -22.38
CA GLU A 238 98.96 -75.87 -23.62
C GLU A 238 97.48 -76.24 -23.49
N LEU A 239 97.16 -77.40 -22.90
CA LEU A 239 95.79 -77.86 -22.70
C LEU A 239 95.02 -76.94 -21.74
N GLU A 240 95.69 -76.45 -20.70
CA GLU A 240 95.16 -75.47 -19.76
C GLU A 240 94.90 -74.11 -20.45
N ALA A 241 95.84 -73.61 -21.26
CA ALA A 241 95.65 -72.40 -22.06
C ALA A 241 94.53 -72.54 -23.11
N LYS A 242 94.37 -73.70 -23.73
CA LYS A 242 93.26 -74.03 -24.65
C LYS A 242 91.91 -74.05 -23.90
N SER A 243 91.88 -74.62 -22.69
CA SER A 243 90.70 -74.62 -21.82
C SER A 243 90.28 -73.20 -21.40
N LEU A 244 91.23 -72.41 -20.88
CA LEU A 244 90.99 -71.02 -20.47
C LEU A 244 90.54 -70.12 -21.64
N ARG A 245 91.10 -70.33 -22.85
CA ARG A 245 90.66 -69.62 -24.07
C ARG A 245 89.20 -69.95 -24.43
N ASN A 246 88.79 -71.21 -24.30
CA ASN A 246 87.39 -71.62 -24.50
C ASN A 246 86.45 -71.09 -23.40
N GLN A 247 86.90 -71.00 -22.15
CA GLN A 247 86.12 -70.37 -21.08
C GLN A 247 85.97 -68.86 -21.31
N LYS A 248 87.04 -68.17 -21.71
CA LYS A 248 87.02 -66.74 -22.06
C LYS A 248 85.99 -66.46 -23.16
N GLY A 249 86.05 -67.18 -24.29
CA GLY A 249 85.08 -66.97 -25.39
C GLY A 249 83.63 -67.16 -24.95
N LYS A 250 83.33 -68.20 -24.16
CA LYS A 250 81.99 -68.43 -23.59
C LYS A 250 81.52 -67.33 -22.62
N MET A 251 82.44 -66.64 -21.95
CA MET A 251 82.13 -65.49 -21.10
C MET A 251 81.94 -64.20 -21.92
N GLU A 252 82.73 -63.99 -22.98
CA GLU A 252 82.57 -62.87 -23.91
C GLU A 252 81.23 -62.95 -24.67
N GLU A 253 80.81 -64.15 -25.10
CA GLU A 253 79.48 -64.38 -25.68
C GLU A 253 78.33 -64.15 -24.69
N LYS A 254 78.50 -64.53 -23.41
CA LYS A 254 77.51 -64.23 -22.36
C LYS A 254 77.40 -62.72 -22.17
N LEU A 255 78.51 -62.02 -21.95
CA LEU A 255 78.52 -60.56 -21.83
C LEU A 255 77.89 -59.86 -23.03
N LYS A 256 78.13 -60.36 -24.26
CA LYS A 256 77.53 -59.79 -25.48
C LYS A 256 76.02 -60.02 -25.58
N ARG A 257 75.50 -61.17 -25.12
CA ARG A 257 74.04 -61.41 -25.04
C ARG A 257 73.38 -60.56 -23.96
N ASN A 258 73.89 -60.62 -22.73
CA ASN A 258 73.40 -59.81 -21.61
C ASN A 258 73.33 -58.32 -21.99
N ARG A 259 74.41 -57.77 -22.57
CA ARG A 259 74.47 -56.36 -22.98
C ARG A 259 73.48 -56.00 -24.09
N ASN A 260 73.13 -56.95 -24.97
CA ASN A 260 72.11 -56.75 -25.99
C ASN A 260 70.70 -56.81 -25.38
N GLU A 261 70.46 -57.71 -24.43
CA GLU A 261 69.19 -57.84 -23.70
C GLU A 261 68.93 -56.60 -22.82
N GLU A 262 69.96 -56.12 -22.12
CA GLU A 262 69.99 -54.83 -21.41
C GLU A 262 69.69 -53.66 -22.36
N LEU A 263 70.27 -53.64 -23.57
CA LEU A 263 70.02 -52.60 -24.58
C LEU A 263 68.58 -52.62 -25.10
N THR A 264 67.98 -53.80 -25.30
CA THR A 264 66.56 -53.89 -25.69
C THR A 264 65.63 -53.46 -24.57
N GLN A 265 65.92 -53.84 -23.31
CA GLN A 265 65.16 -53.37 -22.15
C GLN A 265 65.26 -51.85 -21.98
N MET A 266 66.46 -51.27 -22.17
CA MET A 266 66.67 -49.82 -22.09
C MET A 266 65.90 -49.06 -23.17
N LYS A 267 65.85 -49.56 -24.41
CA LYS A 267 65.01 -48.99 -25.47
C LYS A 267 63.53 -49.07 -25.12
N GLU A 268 63.05 -50.24 -24.71
CA GLU A 268 61.63 -50.44 -24.38
C GLU A 268 61.19 -49.57 -23.18
N LEU A 269 62.08 -49.35 -22.20
CA LEU A 269 61.87 -48.39 -21.11
C LEU A 269 61.90 -46.92 -21.59
N THR A 270 62.70 -46.59 -22.60
CA THR A 270 62.75 -45.24 -23.19
C THR A 270 61.46 -44.94 -23.95
N GLU A 271 60.98 -45.87 -24.77
CA GLU A 271 59.70 -45.76 -25.49
C GLU A 271 58.51 -45.67 -24.52
N LYS A 272 58.54 -46.39 -23.40
CA LYS A 272 57.58 -46.25 -22.30
C LYS A 272 57.65 -44.89 -21.63
N LEU A 273 58.85 -44.33 -21.41
CA LEU A 273 59.03 -42.99 -20.85
C LEU A 273 58.49 -41.91 -21.79
N ASP A 274 58.80 -41.98 -23.09
CA ASP A 274 58.27 -41.07 -24.11
C ASP A 274 56.74 -41.11 -24.20
N SER A 275 56.14 -42.29 -24.02
CA SER A 275 54.69 -42.47 -23.96
C SER A 275 54.08 -41.79 -22.72
N VAL A 276 54.69 -41.96 -21.55
CA VAL A 276 54.27 -41.28 -20.30
C VAL A 276 54.45 -39.76 -20.40
N CYS A 277 55.55 -39.27 -20.97
CA CYS A 277 55.76 -37.84 -21.19
C CYS A 277 54.68 -37.24 -22.11
N LYS A 278 54.31 -37.92 -23.20
CA LYS A 278 53.20 -37.49 -24.08
C LYS A 278 51.86 -37.48 -23.33
N HIS A 279 51.59 -38.48 -22.50
CA HIS A 279 50.35 -38.53 -21.71
C HIS A 279 50.29 -37.41 -20.66
N ASN A 280 51.40 -37.09 -19.99
CA ASN A 280 51.46 -35.97 -19.06
C ASN A 280 51.20 -34.63 -19.76
N ILE A 281 51.78 -34.39 -20.95
CA ILE A 281 51.54 -33.17 -21.73
C ILE A 281 50.05 -33.04 -22.12
N GLU A 282 49.39 -34.13 -22.52
CA GLU A 282 47.96 -34.14 -22.80
C GLU A 282 47.12 -33.85 -21.55
N LEU A 283 47.49 -34.42 -20.39
CA LEU A 283 46.83 -34.16 -19.11
C LEU A 283 47.03 -32.72 -18.61
N GLU A 284 48.22 -32.14 -18.76
CA GLU A 284 48.50 -30.73 -18.47
C GLU A 284 47.66 -29.81 -19.38
N ALA A 285 47.62 -30.09 -20.68
CA ALA A 285 46.78 -29.38 -21.64
C ALA A 285 45.28 -29.56 -21.36
N GLN A 286 44.84 -30.66 -20.74
CA GLN A 286 43.46 -30.86 -20.29
C GLN A 286 43.16 -30.10 -18.99
N LEU A 287 44.07 -30.12 -18.02
CA LEU A 287 43.93 -29.37 -16.77
C LEU A 287 43.87 -27.86 -17.01
N GLU A 288 44.60 -27.32 -17.99
CA GLU A 288 44.52 -25.90 -18.33
C GLU A 288 43.18 -25.55 -19.00
N ARG A 289 42.66 -26.40 -19.90
CA ARG A 289 41.30 -26.24 -20.47
C ARG A 289 40.20 -26.28 -19.42
N GLU A 290 40.36 -27.09 -18.36
CA GLU A 290 39.43 -27.10 -17.23
C GLU A 290 39.60 -25.84 -16.34
N ARG A 291 40.82 -25.34 -16.14
CA ARG A 291 41.07 -24.05 -15.45
C ARG A 291 40.43 -22.87 -16.18
N GLU A 292 40.56 -22.81 -17.51
CA GLU A 292 39.93 -21.80 -18.35
C GLU A 292 38.40 -21.84 -18.24
N GLN A 293 37.80 -23.04 -18.30
CA GLN A 293 36.35 -23.22 -18.09
C GLN A 293 35.91 -22.81 -16.69
N VAL A 294 36.62 -23.21 -15.63
CA VAL A 294 36.31 -22.82 -14.25
C VAL A 294 36.41 -21.29 -14.07
N SER A 295 37.43 -20.65 -14.66
CA SER A 295 37.55 -19.20 -14.65
C SER A 295 36.39 -18.51 -15.38
N GLN A 296 35.98 -19.05 -16.54
CA GLN A 296 34.86 -18.53 -17.33
C GLN A 296 33.52 -18.71 -16.59
N CYS A 297 33.30 -19.82 -15.91
CA CYS A 297 32.15 -20.05 -15.02
C CYS A 297 32.16 -19.10 -13.82
N SER A 298 33.31 -18.83 -13.21
CA SER A 298 33.45 -17.85 -12.12
C SER A 298 33.03 -16.45 -12.56
N VAL A 299 33.46 -16.00 -13.75
CA VAL A 299 33.07 -14.71 -14.34
C VAL A 299 31.57 -14.65 -14.69
N GLN A 300 30.94 -15.78 -15.02
CA GLN A 300 29.49 -15.84 -15.21
C GLN A 300 28.74 -15.78 -13.86
N MET A 301 29.22 -16.46 -12.81
CA MET A 301 28.66 -16.36 -11.47
C MET A 301 28.72 -14.93 -10.92
N GLU A 302 29.86 -14.24 -11.05
CA GLU A 302 30.01 -12.86 -10.57
C GLU A 302 28.99 -11.93 -11.26
N LYS A 303 28.83 -12.04 -12.59
CA LYS A 303 27.86 -11.25 -13.36
C LYS A 303 26.39 -11.58 -13.09
N LEU A 304 26.09 -12.82 -12.68
CA LEU A 304 24.74 -13.20 -12.25
C LEU A 304 24.45 -12.68 -10.85
N LYS A 305 25.45 -12.64 -9.97
CA LYS A 305 25.38 -12.04 -8.64
C LYS A 305 25.23 -10.53 -8.70
N GLU A 306 26.03 -9.81 -9.50
CA GLU A 306 25.87 -8.37 -9.75
C GLU A 306 24.44 -8.00 -10.16
N LYS A 307 23.83 -8.78 -11.07
CA LYS A 307 22.43 -8.60 -11.50
C LYS A 307 21.41 -8.94 -10.43
N LEU A 308 21.71 -9.92 -9.57
CA LEU A 308 20.85 -10.27 -8.44
C LEU A 308 20.86 -9.12 -7.42
N ASP A 309 22.04 -8.61 -7.08
CA ASP A 309 22.21 -7.47 -6.17
C ASP A 309 21.55 -6.19 -6.73
N GLU A 310 21.69 -5.93 -8.04
CA GLU A 310 20.97 -4.84 -8.74
C GLU A 310 19.45 -5.01 -8.67
N MET A 311 18.92 -6.22 -8.96
CA MET A 311 17.48 -6.48 -8.92
C MET A 311 16.93 -6.41 -7.48
N THR A 312 17.68 -6.90 -6.49
CA THR A 312 17.32 -6.77 -5.07
C THR A 312 17.32 -5.32 -4.62
N SER A 313 18.22 -4.47 -5.14
CA SER A 313 18.21 -3.02 -4.86
C SER A 313 16.98 -2.33 -5.47
N ILE A 314 16.58 -2.71 -6.69
CA ILE A 314 15.35 -2.22 -7.33
C ILE A 314 14.12 -2.67 -6.54
N GLU A 315 14.07 -3.92 -6.09
CA GLU A 315 12.97 -4.45 -5.28
C GLU A 315 12.81 -3.69 -3.95
N HIS A 316 13.91 -3.40 -3.25
CA HIS A 316 13.86 -2.55 -2.04
C HIS A 316 13.40 -1.11 -2.34
N GLY A 317 13.77 -0.55 -3.48
CA GLY A 317 13.24 0.74 -3.96
C GLY A 317 11.73 0.71 -4.14
N LEU A 318 11.21 -0.28 -4.84
CA LEU A 318 9.77 -0.48 -5.07
C LEU A 318 9.00 -0.77 -3.78
N ILE A 319 9.59 -1.49 -2.82
CA ILE A 319 9.00 -1.73 -1.49
C ILE A 319 8.83 -0.40 -0.74
N ASN A 320 9.87 0.46 -0.72
CA ASN A 320 9.83 1.77 -0.09
C ASN A 320 8.79 2.71 -0.74
N GLU A 321 8.70 2.72 -2.08
CA GLU A 321 7.65 3.46 -2.79
C GLU A 321 6.25 2.92 -2.44
N LYS A 322 6.07 1.60 -2.42
CA LYS A 322 4.80 0.95 -2.03
C LYS A 322 4.39 1.33 -0.61
N ASP A 323 5.32 1.37 0.34
CA ASP A 323 5.03 1.72 1.74
C ASP A 323 4.75 3.22 1.94
N PHE A 324 5.41 4.09 1.15
CA PHE A 324 5.05 5.51 1.05
C PHE A 324 3.62 5.71 0.51
N PHE A 325 3.26 5.02 -0.58
CA PHE A 325 1.89 5.06 -1.11
C PHE A 325 0.87 4.48 -0.13
N LEU A 326 1.22 3.41 0.60
CA LEU A 326 0.35 2.82 1.63
C LEU A 326 0.08 3.81 2.77
N SER A 327 1.13 4.49 3.26
CA SER A 327 0.97 5.56 4.26
C SER A 327 0.07 6.68 3.75
N ARG A 328 0.26 7.10 2.49
CA ARG A 328 -0.56 8.16 1.89
C ARG A 328 -2.02 7.75 1.64
N ILE A 329 -2.28 6.47 1.40
CA ILE A 329 -3.65 5.92 1.35
C ILE A 329 -4.29 5.99 2.74
N ASN A 330 -3.59 5.51 3.78
CA ASN A 330 -4.10 5.55 5.16
C ASN A 330 -4.42 6.99 5.63
N ASP A 331 -3.58 7.98 5.29
CA ASP A 331 -3.84 9.39 5.56
C ASP A 331 -5.15 9.88 4.91
N LEU A 332 -5.39 9.48 3.66
CA LEU A 332 -6.56 9.87 2.88
C LEU A 332 -7.83 9.15 3.33
N GLU A 333 -7.72 7.90 3.77
CA GLU A 333 -8.81 7.16 4.43
C GLU A 333 -9.20 7.84 5.75
N LEU A 334 -8.23 8.31 6.55
CA LEU A 334 -8.50 9.06 7.78
C LEU A 334 -9.12 10.44 7.51
N GLU A 335 -8.69 11.14 6.45
CA GLU A 335 -9.33 12.39 6.01
C GLU A 335 -10.76 12.14 5.50
N MET A 336 -11.01 11.01 4.82
CA MET A 336 -12.35 10.60 4.41
C MET A 336 -13.25 10.27 5.60
N GLU A 337 -12.79 9.46 6.56
CA GLU A 337 -13.58 9.07 7.74
C GLU A 337 -13.98 10.31 8.57
N THR A 338 -13.03 11.23 8.78
CA THR A 338 -13.32 12.49 9.47
C THR A 338 -14.24 13.42 8.67
N ARG A 339 -14.15 13.46 7.33
CA ARG A 339 -15.14 14.16 6.49
C ARG A 339 -16.53 13.51 6.55
N CYS A 340 -16.63 12.18 6.57
CA CYS A 340 -17.89 11.45 6.73
C CYS A 340 -18.56 11.77 8.07
N SER A 341 -17.80 11.78 9.17
CA SER A 341 -18.32 12.21 10.49
C SER A 341 -18.86 13.65 10.43
N ASN A 342 -18.07 14.59 9.91
CA ASN A 342 -18.49 15.99 9.78
C ASN A 342 -19.71 16.16 8.85
N GLN A 343 -19.83 15.36 7.80
CA GLN A 343 -21.02 15.35 6.93
C GLN A 343 -22.25 14.87 7.68
N ASN A 344 -22.15 13.77 8.43
CA ASN A 344 -23.26 13.26 9.26
C ASN A 344 -23.72 14.29 10.30
N ASP A 345 -22.79 15.00 10.96
CA ASP A 345 -23.11 16.06 11.93
C ASP A 345 -23.78 17.28 11.28
N LEU A 346 -23.44 17.60 10.02
CA LEU A 346 -24.09 18.66 9.24
C LEU A 346 -25.47 18.22 8.73
N GLU A 347 -25.62 16.99 8.24
CA GLU A 347 -26.91 16.43 7.84
C GLU A 347 -27.87 16.35 9.02
N GLU A 348 -27.40 15.99 10.23
CA GLU A 348 -28.22 15.98 11.43
C GLU A 348 -28.62 17.39 11.91
N GLN A 349 -27.79 18.42 11.66
CA GLN A 349 -28.17 19.82 11.87
C GLN A 349 -29.22 20.28 10.87
N VAL A 350 -29.04 19.97 9.57
CA VAL A 350 -30.03 20.27 8.52
C VAL A 350 -31.34 19.54 8.78
N ARG A 351 -31.31 18.28 9.24
CA ARG A 351 -32.51 17.49 9.58
C ARG A 351 -33.28 18.13 10.74
N ARG A 352 -32.59 18.56 11.81
CA ARG A 352 -33.20 19.28 12.94
C ARG A 352 -33.80 20.62 12.52
N ALA A 353 -33.04 21.44 11.80
CA ALA A 353 -33.54 22.73 11.30
C ALA A 353 -34.72 22.58 10.33
N THR A 354 -34.73 21.53 9.49
CA THR A 354 -35.86 21.23 8.60
C THR A 354 -37.12 20.84 9.39
N HIS A 355 -36.96 20.08 10.49
CA HIS A 355 -38.08 19.72 11.35
C HIS A 355 -38.64 20.94 12.11
N GLU A 356 -37.77 21.80 12.64
CA GLU A 356 -38.15 23.07 13.28
C GLU A 356 -38.86 24.02 12.31
N ILE A 357 -38.36 24.15 11.07
CA ILE A 357 -39.03 24.89 9.99
C ILE A 357 -40.41 24.29 9.69
N SER A 358 -40.57 22.96 9.69
CA SER A 358 -41.89 22.34 9.48
C SER A 358 -42.88 22.72 10.59
N GLN A 359 -42.46 22.64 11.86
CA GLN A 359 -43.29 23.04 13.00
C GLN A 359 -43.73 24.50 12.89
N LEU A 360 -42.80 25.42 12.61
CA LEU A 360 -43.09 26.85 12.43
C LEU A 360 -43.97 27.14 11.18
N VAL A 361 -43.90 26.29 10.14
CA VAL A 361 -44.79 26.39 8.97
C VAL A 361 -46.22 25.98 9.31
N ASP A 362 -46.40 24.93 10.11
CA ASP A 362 -47.71 24.45 10.56
C ASP A 362 -48.34 25.39 11.60
N GLU A 363 -47.56 25.91 12.56
CA GLU A 363 -48.00 26.95 13.50
C GLU A 363 -48.45 28.22 12.76
N ARG A 364 -47.64 28.72 11.81
CA ARG A 364 -47.99 29.88 10.99
C ARG A 364 -49.27 29.63 10.19
N LYS A 365 -49.50 28.41 9.71
CA LYS A 365 -50.74 28.05 9.03
C LYS A 365 -51.93 28.11 9.98
N ALA A 366 -51.85 27.51 11.16
CA ALA A 366 -52.91 27.56 12.18
C ALA A 366 -53.26 29.01 12.58
N LEU A 367 -52.26 29.87 12.81
CA LEU A 367 -52.46 31.30 13.08
C LEU A 367 -53.07 32.06 11.90
N GLN A 368 -52.80 31.64 10.66
CA GLN A 368 -53.40 32.24 9.47
C GLN A 368 -54.85 31.79 9.25
N ASP A 369 -55.18 30.55 9.61
CA ASP A 369 -56.55 30.03 9.61
C ASP A 369 -57.38 30.69 10.73
N GLU A 370 -56.82 30.89 11.93
CA GLU A 370 -57.42 31.69 13.01
C GLU A 370 -57.66 33.15 12.59
N LYS A 371 -56.65 33.78 11.98
CA LYS A 371 -56.77 35.14 11.43
C LYS A 371 -57.91 35.26 10.42
N TYR A 372 -58.11 34.27 9.56
CA TYR A 372 -59.18 34.27 8.57
C TYR A 372 -60.58 34.22 9.22
N GLU A 373 -60.78 33.36 10.23
CA GLU A 373 -62.04 33.32 10.97
C GLU A 373 -62.28 34.59 11.82
N LEU A 374 -61.23 35.22 12.35
CA LEU A 374 -61.33 36.54 12.98
C LEU A 374 -61.70 37.65 11.99
N GLU A 375 -61.09 37.69 10.80
CA GLU A 375 -61.44 38.66 9.74
C GLU A 375 -62.91 38.50 9.29
N LYS A 376 -63.36 37.26 9.13
CA LYS A 376 -64.76 36.88 8.83
C LYS A 376 -65.72 37.33 9.94
N ALA A 377 -65.38 37.09 11.21
CA ALA A 377 -66.18 37.57 12.35
C ALA A 377 -66.24 39.11 12.40
N ILE A 378 -65.13 39.81 12.10
CA ILE A 378 -65.09 41.27 11.99
C ILE A 378 -65.98 41.77 10.85
N THR A 379 -65.99 41.11 9.67
CA THR A 379 -66.90 41.49 8.58
C THR A 379 -68.37 41.31 8.97
N GLN A 380 -68.73 40.20 9.63
CA GLN A 380 -70.09 39.97 10.12
C GLN A 380 -70.49 41.04 11.16
N LYS A 381 -69.62 41.40 12.11
CA LYS A 381 -69.92 42.47 13.08
C LYS A 381 -70.01 43.85 12.44
N LYS A 382 -69.24 44.12 11.38
CA LYS A 382 -69.38 45.35 10.58
C LYS A 382 -70.74 45.41 9.86
N GLU A 383 -71.23 44.28 9.35
CA GLU A 383 -72.56 44.18 8.72
C GLU A 383 -73.68 44.33 9.75
N GLU A 384 -73.59 43.68 10.92
CA GLU A 384 -74.53 43.88 12.04
C GLU A 384 -74.60 45.36 12.47
N ILE A 385 -73.45 46.02 12.65
CA ILE A 385 -73.39 47.45 12.99
C ILE A 385 -74.01 48.31 11.87
N SER A 386 -73.78 47.96 10.60
CA SER A 386 -74.35 48.69 9.45
C SER A 386 -75.87 48.55 9.39
N ALA A 387 -76.42 47.38 9.71
CA ALA A 387 -77.85 47.14 9.82
C ALA A 387 -78.48 47.88 11.02
N ILE A 388 -77.79 47.91 12.16
CA ILE A 388 -78.24 48.68 13.34
C ILE A 388 -78.25 50.19 13.03
N LEU A 389 -77.24 50.71 12.33
CA LEU A 389 -77.18 52.11 11.92
C LEU A 389 -78.28 52.48 10.91
N SER A 390 -78.54 51.62 9.91
CA SER A 390 -79.63 51.87 8.95
C SER A 390 -81.00 51.83 9.62
N LYS A 391 -81.20 50.93 10.59
CA LYS A 391 -82.42 50.92 11.41
C LYS A 391 -82.52 52.17 12.29
N HIS A 392 -81.47 52.55 13.02
CA HIS A 392 -81.48 53.75 13.85
C HIS A 392 -81.82 55.00 13.04
N GLU A 393 -81.28 55.15 11.83
CA GLU A 393 -81.59 56.28 10.96
C GLU A 393 -83.04 56.22 10.43
N SER A 394 -83.59 55.02 10.17
CA SER A 394 -85.02 54.84 9.88
C SER A 394 -85.91 55.21 11.07
N ASP A 395 -85.64 54.67 12.25
CA ASP A 395 -86.38 54.94 13.50
C ASP A 395 -86.32 56.44 13.86
N LYS A 396 -85.17 57.09 13.64
CA LYS A 396 -84.97 58.54 13.78
C LYS A 396 -85.76 59.36 12.78
N ASN A 397 -85.81 58.95 11.52
CA ASN A 397 -86.63 59.61 10.49
C ASN A 397 -88.12 59.44 10.79
N GLU A 398 -88.57 58.27 11.26
CA GLU A 398 -89.94 58.06 11.69
C GLU A 398 -90.28 58.91 12.93
N ALA A 399 -89.38 58.99 13.92
CA ALA A 399 -89.54 59.88 15.07
C ALA A 399 -89.62 61.36 14.65
N SER A 400 -88.84 61.78 13.65
CA SER A 400 -88.90 63.12 13.08
C SER A 400 -90.22 63.39 12.34
N MET A 401 -90.76 62.41 11.62
CA MET A 401 -92.09 62.52 10.98
C MET A 401 -93.20 62.61 12.04
N ARG A 402 -93.16 61.76 13.07
CA ARG A 402 -94.10 61.81 14.20
C ARG A 402 -94.04 63.16 14.94
N ALA A 403 -92.84 63.71 15.14
CA ALA A 403 -92.66 65.03 15.72
C ALA A 403 -93.20 66.17 14.82
N MET A 404 -93.08 66.04 13.49
CA MET A 404 -93.65 67.00 12.55
C MET A 404 -95.18 67.00 12.60
N VAL A 405 -95.83 65.83 12.57
CA VAL A 405 -97.29 65.70 12.70
C VAL A 405 -97.79 66.28 14.04
N LEU A 406 -97.12 65.96 15.15
CA LEU A 406 -97.44 66.54 16.46
C LEU A 406 -97.23 68.06 16.51
N THR A 407 -96.33 68.61 15.69
CA THR A 407 -96.13 70.07 15.58
C THR A 407 -97.29 70.70 14.81
N GLU A 408 -97.69 70.11 13.67
CA GLU A 408 -98.87 70.55 12.91
C GLU A 408 -100.17 70.45 13.72
N GLU A 409 -100.37 69.39 14.51
CA GLU A 409 -101.49 69.26 15.45
C GLU A 409 -101.46 70.34 16.54
N VAL A 410 -100.30 70.60 17.15
CA VAL A 410 -100.14 71.68 18.15
C VAL A 410 -100.40 73.06 17.54
N GLU A 411 -100.01 73.29 16.29
CA GLU A 411 -100.25 74.56 15.61
C GLU A 411 -101.71 74.72 15.18
N SER A 412 -102.40 73.63 14.78
CA SER A 412 -103.86 73.63 14.59
C SER A 412 -104.61 73.94 15.89
N MET A 413 -104.31 73.22 16.98
CA MET A 413 -104.89 73.48 18.31
C MET A 413 -104.60 74.91 18.80
N ARG A 414 -103.45 75.49 18.43
CA ARG A 414 -103.09 76.88 18.77
C ARG A 414 -103.90 77.90 17.98
N VAL A 415 -104.22 77.62 16.71
CA VAL A 415 -105.16 78.44 15.91
C VAL A 415 -106.58 78.33 16.47
N GLU A 416 -107.05 77.12 16.79
CA GLU A 416 -108.35 76.91 17.45
C GLU A 416 -108.45 77.67 18.77
N LEU A 417 -107.44 77.55 19.64
CA LEU A 417 -107.37 78.29 20.92
C LEU A 417 -107.45 79.80 20.71
N ASN A 418 -106.71 80.36 19.74
CA ASN A 418 -106.78 81.79 19.42
C ASN A 418 -108.20 82.20 18.97
N THR A 419 -108.86 81.40 18.12
CA THR A 419 -110.24 81.71 17.68
C THR A 419 -111.26 81.61 18.81
N LEU A 420 -111.14 80.61 19.70
CA LEU A 420 -111.98 80.50 20.90
C LEU A 420 -111.74 81.66 21.87
N GLN A 421 -110.49 82.13 21.99
CA GLN A 421 -110.14 83.28 22.84
C GLN A 421 -110.73 84.59 22.31
N GLU A 422 -110.81 84.77 20.98
CA GLU A 422 -111.49 85.94 20.38
C GLU A 422 -113.03 85.81 20.44
N GLN A 423 -113.60 84.61 20.26
CA GLN A 423 -115.02 84.37 20.52
C GLN A 423 -115.41 84.70 21.97
N LYS A 424 -114.58 84.28 22.94
CA LYS A 424 -114.73 84.66 24.35
C LYS A 424 -114.72 86.19 24.51
N ARG A 425 -113.73 86.88 23.94
CA ARG A 425 -113.60 88.35 24.00
C ARG A 425 -114.86 89.05 23.46
N MET A 426 -115.41 88.57 22.35
CA MET A 426 -116.65 89.10 21.76
C MET A 426 -117.88 88.85 22.65
N LEU A 427 -117.97 87.70 23.33
CA LEU A 427 -119.04 87.41 24.28
C LEU A 427 -118.93 88.23 25.57
N GLU A 428 -117.71 88.50 26.05
CA GLU A 428 -117.46 89.39 27.18
C GLU A 428 -117.92 90.82 26.87
N LEU A 429 -117.54 91.35 25.69
CA LEU A 429 -118.01 92.65 25.21
C LEU A 429 -119.54 92.70 25.03
N GLN A 430 -120.16 91.63 24.53
CA GLN A 430 -121.62 91.56 24.38
C GLN A 430 -122.35 91.53 25.73
N ASN A 431 -121.78 90.89 26.76
CA ASN A 431 -122.33 90.93 28.11
C ASN A 431 -122.18 92.32 28.76
N GLU A 432 -121.06 93.00 28.55
CA GLU A 432 -120.86 94.38 29.00
C GLU A 432 -121.86 95.34 28.35
N GLN A 433 -122.12 95.19 27.03
CA GLN A 433 -123.17 95.93 26.32
C GLN A 433 -124.56 95.68 26.93
N ARG A 434 -124.97 94.43 27.13
CA ARG A 434 -126.26 94.09 27.79
C ARG A 434 -126.36 94.66 29.20
N GLN A 435 -125.27 94.63 29.97
CA GLN A 435 -125.24 95.16 31.33
C GLN A 435 -125.46 96.68 31.35
N ASN A 436 -124.88 97.40 30.39
CA ASN A 436 -125.14 98.82 30.18
C ASN A 436 -126.60 99.08 29.76
N GLU A 437 -127.15 98.32 28.81
CA GLU A 437 -128.57 98.39 28.41
C GLU A 437 -129.53 98.16 29.60
N TYR A 438 -129.22 97.18 30.47
CA TYR A 438 -129.98 96.94 31.70
C TYR A 438 -129.91 98.14 32.66
N SER A 439 -128.75 98.78 32.81
CA SER A 439 -128.61 99.98 33.66
C SER A 439 -129.39 101.19 33.11
N GLU A 440 -129.40 101.38 31.79
CA GLU A 440 -130.14 102.46 31.13
C GLU A 440 -131.66 102.21 31.20
N SER A 441 -132.09 100.94 31.13
CA SER A 441 -133.47 100.51 31.34
C SER A 441 -133.92 100.78 32.79
N LEU A 442 -133.05 100.55 33.78
CA LEU A 442 -133.32 100.85 35.19
C LEU A 442 -133.55 102.35 35.41
N ALA A 443 -132.68 103.21 34.86
CA ALA A 443 -132.86 104.67 34.94
C ALA A 443 -134.15 105.17 34.24
N LYS A 444 -134.58 104.51 33.17
CA LYS A 444 -135.87 104.76 32.49
C LYS A 444 -137.10 104.29 33.29
N MET A 445 -136.91 103.38 34.25
CA MET A 445 -137.96 103.02 35.23
C MET A 445 -137.95 103.98 36.43
N GLU A 446 -136.78 104.38 36.92
CA GLU A 446 -136.63 105.31 38.04
C GLU A 446 -137.25 106.69 37.71
N THR A 447 -137.00 107.21 36.51
CA THR A 447 -137.66 108.43 35.98
C THR A 447 -139.17 108.28 35.74
N ARG A 448 -139.67 107.06 35.51
CA ARG A 448 -141.12 106.79 35.47
C ARG A 448 -141.75 106.84 36.85
N CYS A 449 -141.06 106.38 37.90
CA CYS A 449 -141.56 106.44 39.27
C CYS A 449 -141.74 107.89 39.76
N SER A 450 -140.87 108.82 39.38
CA SER A 450 -141.08 110.26 39.64
C SER A 450 -142.37 110.79 39.00
N ASN A 451 -142.58 110.52 37.71
CA ASN A 451 -143.78 110.96 36.99
C ASN A 451 -145.09 110.33 37.51
N GLN A 452 -145.02 109.19 38.21
CA GLN A 452 -146.17 108.60 38.89
C GLN A 452 -146.54 109.36 40.17
N HIS A 453 -145.55 109.83 40.94
CA HIS A 453 -145.77 110.59 42.17
C HIS A 453 -146.56 111.89 41.90
N ASP A 454 -146.24 112.60 40.81
CA ASP A 454 -146.95 113.81 40.39
C ASP A 454 -148.43 113.58 40.02
N LEU A 455 -148.79 112.35 39.61
CA LEU A 455 -150.17 111.93 39.40
C LEU A 455 -150.88 111.58 40.71
N GLU A 456 -150.19 110.89 41.61
CA GLU A 456 -150.74 110.50 42.92
C GLU A 456 -151.03 111.73 43.80
N GLU A 457 -150.31 112.83 43.63
CA GLU A 457 -150.56 114.09 44.34
C GLU A 457 -151.79 114.84 43.78
N GLN A 458 -152.01 114.82 42.46
CA GLN A 458 -153.25 115.33 41.85
C GLN A 458 -154.48 114.54 42.31
N VAL A 459 -154.38 113.20 42.38
CA VAL A 459 -155.44 112.35 42.93
C VAL A 459 -155.72 112.68 44.41
N ARG A 460 -154.68 112.98 45.19
CA ARG A 460 -154.79 113.35 46.61
C ARG A 460 -155.61 114.63 46.81
N SER A 461 -155.50 115.61 45.89
CA SER A 461 -156.31 116.83 45.90
C SER A 461 -157.80 116.52 45.67
N ALA A 462 -158.14 115.71 44.66
CA ALA A 462 -159.53 115.38 44.34
C ALA A 462 -160.24 114.59 45.46
N ILE A 463 -159.50 113.76 46.21
CA ILE A 463 -160.04 113.01 47.36
C ILE A 463 -160.48 113.97 48.49
N HIS A 464 -159.80 115.08 48.71
CA HIS A 464 -160.17 116.06 49.75
C HIS A 464 -161.52 116.73 49.46
N GLU A 465 -161.74 117.11 48.19
CA GLU A 465 -162.98 117.73 47.71
C GLU A 465 -164.17 116.75 47.76
N ILE A 466 -163.94 115.48 47.38
CA ILE A 466 -164.93 114.40 47.53
C ILE A 466 -165.30 114.16 49.00
N SER A 467 -164.35 114.30 49.95
CA SER A 467 -164.61 114.04 51.36
C SER A 467 -165.63 115.02 51.98
N GLN A 468 -165.61 116.30 51.58
CA GLN A 468 -166.61 117.27 52.05
C GLN A 468 -168.03 116.85 51.61
N LEU A 469 -168.18 116.40 50.36
CA LEU A 469 -169.44 115.88 49.79
C LEU A 469 -169.83 114.47 50.28
N VAL A 470 -169.01 113.83 51.13
CA VAL A 470 -169.35 112.58 51.81
C VAL A 470 -169.96 112.85 53.19
N ASP A 471 -169.43 113.81 53.95
CA ASP A 471 -169.89 114.05 55.32
C ASP A 471 -171.24 114.81 55.36
N GLU A 472 -171.52 115.71 54.39
CA GLU A 472 -172.88 116.26 54.18
C GLU A 472 -173.92 115.15 53.91
N ARG A 473 -173.50 114.08 53.22
CA ARG A 473 -174.36 112.95 52.87
C ARG A 473 -174.65 112.01 54.04
N LYS A 474 -173.73 111.88 55.00
CA LYS A 474 -173.96 111.07 56.22
C LYS A 474 -175.03 111.66 57.11
N ALA A 475 -175.01 112.98 57.32
CA ALA A 475 -176.03 113.69 58.09
C ALA A 475 -177.46 113.41 57.57
N MET A 476 -177.61 113.28 56.24
CA MET A 476 -178.88 112.93 55.57
C MET A 476 -179.26 111.44 55.67
N GLN A 477 -178.36 110.56 56.12
CA GLN A 477 -178.57 109.11 56.11
C GLN A 477 -178.76 108.51 57.52
N ASP A 478 -178.23 109.15 58.57
CA ASP A 478 -178.47 108.71 59.96
C ASP A 478 -179.96 108.89 60.36
N GLU A 479 -180.64 109.92 59.84
CA GLU A 479 -182.09 110.13 60.03
C GLU A 479 -182.95 109.00 59.43
N LYS A 480 -182.43 108.23 58.46
CA LYS A 480 -183.13 107.04 57.91
C LYS A 480 -183.07 105.83 58.84
N TYR A 481 -182.00 105.67 59.62
CA TYR A 481 -181.63 104.36 60.18
C TYR A 481 -182.51 103.93 61.37
N GLU A 482 -183.05 104.88 62.14
CA GLU A 482 -183.96 104.59 63.26
C GLU A 482 -185.28 103.94 62.81
N LEU A 483 -185.75 104.19 61.58
CA LEU A 483 -186.95 103.54 61.03
C LEU A 483 -186.74 102.06 60.67
N GLU A 484 -185.51 101.66 60.34
CA GLU A 484 -185.20 100.33 59.80
C GLU A 484 -185.03 99.28 60.91
N ARG A 485 -184.70 99.72 62.13
CA ARG A 485 -184.46 98.90 63.33
C ARG A 485 -185.70 98.16 63.86
N ALA A 486 -186.91 98.60 63.51
CA ALA A 486 -188.16 98.01 64.00
C ALA A 486 -188.55 96.68 63.31
N MET A 487 -187.94 96.34 62.17
CA MET A 487 -188.42 95.26 61.29
C MET A 487 -187.75 93.89 61.52
N THR A 488 -186.52 93.84 62.06
CA THR A 488 -185.68 92.62 62.02
C THR A 488 -185.91 91.63 63.17
N GLN A 489 -186.62 92.02 64.23
CA GLN A 489 -186.70 91.28 65.49
C GLN A 489 -187.54 89.97 65.44
N GLN A 490 -188.09 89.58 64.28
CA GLN A 490 -189.29 88.71 64.26
C GLN A 490 -189.14 87.24 63.79
N LYS A 491 -187.97 86.70 63.39
CA LYS A 491 -187.98 85.34 62.78
C LYS A 491 -186.73 84.45 62.75
N GLU A 492 -185.89 84.45 63.79
CA GLU A 492 -184.71 83.56 63.87
C GLU A 492 -185.03 82.09 64.26
N GLU A 493 -186.30 81.69 64.32
CA GLU A 493 -186.76 80.49 65.07
C GLU A 493 -186.57 79.10 64.40
N MET A 494 -186.09 78.98 63.15
CA MET A 494 -186.25 77.74 62.35
C MET A 494 -185.01 76.83 62.14
N SER A 495 -183.95 76.92 62.97
CA SER A 495 -182.59 76.46 62.58
C SER A 495 -182.11 75.03 62.99
N ALA A 496 -182.94 74.16 63.56
CA ALA A 496 -182.47 73.28 64.66
C ALA A 496 -181.93 71.83 64.40
N ILE A 497 -181.74 71.31 63.17
CA ILE A 497 -181.71 69.82 62.95
C ILE A 497 -180.43 69.22 62.28
N LEU A 498 -179.85 68.24 63.01
CA LEU A 498 -179.11 66.98 62.70
C LEU A 498 -178.63 66.66 61.26
N SER A 499 -177.43 66.11 60.93
CA SER A 499 -176.27 65.47 61.62
C SER A 499 -176.22 63.91 61.76
N LYS A 500 -175.04 63.32 61.43
CA LYS A 500 -174.43 62.00 61.81
C LYS A 500 -174.61 60.73 60.91
N HIS A 501 -173.52 60.20 60.31
CA HIS A 501 -173.15 58.75 60.18
C HIS A 501 -171.76 58.50 59.49
N GLU A 502 -170.77 57.92 60.18
CA GLU A 502 -169.42 57.52 59.65
C GLU A 502 -169.30 55.97 59.52
N SER A 503 -168.21 55.39 58.94
CA SER A 503 -167.44 54.22 59.49
C SER A 503 -166.39 53.58 58.51
N ASP A 504 -166.68 52.42 57.89
CA ASP A 504 -165.67 51.44 57.37
C ASP A 504 -165.37 51.62 55.84
N LYS A 505 -164.44 50.92 55.14
CA LYS A 505 -163.67 49.66 55.32
C LYS A 505 -162.43 49.70 54.36
N ASN A 506 -161.21 49.18 54.57
CA ASN A 506 -160.54 48.21 55.48
C ASN A 506 -160.57 46.70 55.08
N GLU A 507 -159.76 46.26 54.09
CA GLU A 507 -159.76 44.84 53.64
C GLU A 507 -158.43 44.22 53.11
N ALA A 508 -158.01 44.49 51.87
CA ALA A 508 -157.32 43.47 51.03
C ALA A 508 -155.77 43.42 51.06
N PHE A 509 -155.20 42.20 50.99
CA PHE A 509 -153.74 41.92 51.01
C PHE A 509 -153.29 40.61 50.27
N MET A 510 -154.22 39.87 49.63
CA MET A 510 -154.11 38.38 49.55
C MET A 510 -153.48 37.70 48.30
N HIS A 511 -153.10 38.40 47.22
CA HIS A 511 -152.96 37.75 45.89
C HIS A 511 -151.54 37.35 45.40
N ALA A 512 -150.48 37.43 46.21
CA ALA A 512 -149.09 37.42 45.71
C ALA A 512 -148.35 36.05 45.64
N MET A 513 -149.03 34.89 45.62
CA MET A 513 -148.38 33.61 46.04
C MET A 513 -148.62 32.34 45.16
N ALA A 514 -148.97 32.44 43.87
CA ALA A 514 -149.69 31.34 43.18
C ALA A 514 -149.14 30.82 41.82
N LEU A 515 -147.86 30.99 41.46
CA LEU A 515 -147.34 30.57 40.12
C LEU A 515 -145.96 29.86 40.14
N THR A 516 -145.73 28.95 41.08
CA THR A 516 -144.43 28.26 41.26
C THR A 516 -144.45 26.76 40.91
N GLU A 517 -145.50 26.24 40.28
CA GLU A 517 -145.84 24.80 40.38
C GLU A 517 -145.83 23.99 39.06
N GLU A 518 -145.81 24.61 37.87
CA GLU A 518 -146.28 23.93 36.65
C GLU A 518 -145.22 23.20 35.77
N VAL A 519 -143.91 23.53 35.86
CA VAL A 519 -142.91 23.09 34.86
C VAL A 519 -141.95 21.97 35.32
N GLU A 520 -141.98 21.54 36.59
CA GLU A 520 -141.27 20.32 37.05
C GLU A 520 -141.75 19.04 36.32
N LYS A 521 -142.87 19.15 35.60
CA LYS A 521 -143.58 18.11 34.85
C LYS A 521 -142.82 17.51 33.66
N MET A 522 -141.89 18.24 33.03
CA MET A 522 -141.14 17.72 31.86
C MET A 522 -139.93 16.84 32.21
N ARG A 523 -139.68 16.57 33.50
CA ARG A 523 -138.46 15.90 33.99
C ARG A 523 -138.49 14.37 33.95
N VAL A 524 -139.52 13.77 33.33
CA VAL A 524 -139.90 12.36 33.54
C VAL A 524 -139.61 11.42 32.35
N GLU A 525 -139.69 11.88 31.10
CA GLU A 525 -139.82 10.95 29.96
C GLU A 525 -138.51 10.30 29.46
N LEU A 526 -137.35 10.98 29.54
CA LEU A 526 -136.12 10.52 28.86
C LEU A 526 -135.38 9.36 29.57
N ASN A 527 -135.75 9.02 30.80
CA ASN A 527 -135.14 7.88 31.53
C ASN A 527 -135.51 6.50 30.93
N THR A 528 -136.41 6.46 29.94
CA THR A 528 -136.99 5.24 29.35
C THR A 528 -136.07 4.47 28.38
N LEU A 529 -134.94 5.04 27.95
CA LEU A 529 -134.00 4.37 27.02
C LEU A 529 -132.78 3.71 27.68
N GLN A 530 -132.64 3.81 29.00
CA GLN A 530 -131.55 3.14 29.74
C GLN A 530 -131.76 1.61 29.90
N GLU A 531 -132.95 1.11 29.52
CA GLU A 531 -133.39 -0.28 29.70
C GLU A 531 -133.28 -1.15 28.44
N GLN A 532 -132.62 -0.69 27.37
CA GLN A 532 -132.17 -1.54 26.24
C GLN A 532 -130.82 -2.24 26.48
N LYS A 533 -130.28 -2.11 27.70
CA LYS A 533 -129.30 -3.04 28.29
C LYS A 533 -129.88 -4.48 28.33
N ILE A 534 -129.05 -5.48 28.62
CA ILE A 534 -129.45 -6.87 29.00
C ILE A 534 -129.94 -7.77 27.82
N MET A 535 -130.33 -7.19 26.68
CA MET A 535 -130.96 -7.94 25.58
C MET A 535 -130.15 -9.14 25.04
N LEU A 536 -128.81 -9.08 25.02
CA LEU A 536 -127.80 -10.18 25.08
C LEU A 536 -126.40 -9.55 25.01
N GLU A 537 -125.32 -10.03 25.64
CA GLU A 537 -125.18 -10.80 26.90
C GLU A 537 -125.78 -12.21 27.00
N LEU A 538 -125.48 -13.10 26.03
CA LEU A 538 -125.18 -14.51 26.33
C LEU A 538 -124.54 -15.20 25.11
N GLN A 539 -123.79 -16.28 25.37
CA GLN A 539 -123.54 -17.42 24.46
C GLN A 539 -123.40 -17.07 22.94
N ASN A 540 -122.19 -16.93 22.39
CA ASN A 540 -121.06 -17.83 22.65
C ASN A 540 -119.77 -17.09 22.99
N GLU A 541 -119.19 -17.22 24.21
CA GLU A 541 -118.84 -18.46 24.94
C GLU A 541 -117.93 -19.34 24.09
N GLN A 542 -116.77 -19.75 24.60
CA GLN A 542 -115.96 -20.83 24.02
C GLN A 542 -115.51 -20.64 22.55
N ARG A 543 -114.21 -20.53 22.24
CA ARG A 543 -113.07 -21.20 22.87
C ARG A 543 -111.87 -20.22 22.86
N LYS A 544 -111.10 -20.12 23.95
CA LYS A 544 -110.24 -21.18 24.48
C LYS A 544 -109.29 -21.64 23.38
N ASN A 545 -108.05 -21.18 23.47
CA ASN A 545 -106.79 -21.90 23.32
C ASN A 545 -105.72 -20.84 23.01
N GLU A 546 -105.03 -20.34 24.03
CA GLU A 546 -103.79 -20.93 24.60
C GLU A 546 -102.56 -20.23 23.97
N TYR A 547 -101.38 -20.34 24.58
CA TYR A 547 -100.10 -19.85 24.03
C TYR A 547 -99.88 -18.32 23.92
N LEU A 548 -100.41 -17.55 24.89
CA LEU A 548 -99.57 -16.61 25.66
C LEU A 548 -99.25 -17.16 27.08
N GLU A 549 -99.20 -18.48 27.16
CA GLU A 549 -98.82 -19.34 28.27
C GLU A 549 -97.86 -20.38 27.64
N SER A 550 -96.65 -20.67 28.09
CA SER A 550 -95.88 -20.21 29.25
C SER A 550 -94.39 -20.54 28.99
N LEU A 551 -93.68 -21.06 30.00
CA LEU A 551 -92.62 -22.09 29.90
C LEU A 551 -92.24 -22.48 28.45
N ALA A 552 -91.04 -22.17 27.94
CA ALA A 552 -89.78 -22.43 28.62
C ALA A 552 -88.71 -21.33 28.48
N LYS A 553 -88.14 -20.92 29.62
CA LYS A 553 -86.68 -20.78 29.74
C LYS A 553 -86.09 -22.20 29.87
N MET A 554 -84.79 -22.37 29.61
CA MET A 554 -84.12 -23.64 29.27
C MET A 554 -84.28 -23.94 27.76
N GLU A 555 -83.26 -24.26 26.96
CA GLU A 555 -81.89 -24.74 27.28
C GLU A 555 -80.75 -23.94 26.61
N THR A 556 -79.51 -24.45 26.64
CA THR A 556 -78.27 -23.72 26.31
C THR A 556 -77.31 -24.47 25.36
N ARG A 557 -76.53 -23.70 24.58
CA ARG A 557 -75.24 -24.04 23.92
C ARG A 557 -75.25 -24.97 22.69
N CYS A 558 -74.12 -24.91 21.95
CA CYS A 558 -73.73 -25.69 20.75
C CYS A 558 -74.45 -25.28 19.45
N SER A 559 -73.84 -25.26 18.25
CA SER A 559 -72.43 -25.49 17.87
C SER A 559 -72.01 -24.82 16.55
N ASN A 560 -70.69 -24.72 16.37
CA ASN A 560 -69.85 -24.27 15.25
C ASN A 560 -70.37 -24.36 13.78
N GLN A 561 -70.07 -23.30 13.01
CA GLN A 561 -69.26 -23.32 11.76
C GLN A 561 -69.06 -24.69 11.05
N HIS A 562 -69.73 -24.91 9.91
CA HIS A 562 -69.28 -25.81 8.82
C HIS A 562 -70.03 -25.52 7.50
N ASP A 563 -69.69 -24.46 6.75
CA ASP A 563 -70.36 -24.15 5.47
C ASP A 563 -69.42 -23.50 4.41
N LEU A 564 -68.20 -24.03 4.29
CA LEU A 564 -67.24 -23.62 3.24
C LEU A 564 -66.29 -24.73 2.74
N GLU A 565 -66.28 -25.92 3.36
CA GLU A 565 -65.37 -27.01 2.97
C GLU A 565 -65.94 -27.96 1.89
N GLU A 566 -67.24 -27.93 1.62
CA GLU A 566 -67.90 -28.88 0.71
C GLU A 566 -67.66 -28.61 -0.80
N LYS A 567 -66.77 -27.67 -1.14
CA LYS A 567 -66.30 -27.45 -2.52
C LYS A 567 -64.92 -28.02 -2.83
N VAL A 568 -64.13 -28.41 -1.81
CA VAL A 568 -62.79 -29.00 -2.01
C VAL A 568 -62.87 -30.52 -2.20
N ARG A 569 -63.88 -31.18 -1.61
CA ARG A 569 -63.97 -32.65 -1.50
C ARG A 569 -64.25 -33.38 -2.81
N SER A 570 -64.59 -32.67 -3.90
CA SER A 570 -64.83 -33.26 -5.22
C SER A 570 -63.57 -33.53 -6.06
N ALA A 571 -62.44 -32.86 -5.79
CA ALA A 571 -61.26 -32.88 -6.68
C ALA A 571 -60.28 -34.05 -6.43
N ILE A 572 -60.52 -34.89 -5.41
CA ILE A 572 -59.57 -35.91 -4.94
C ILE A 572 -59.86 -37.32 -5.51
N HIS A 573 -61.04 -37.54 -6.10
CA HIS A 573 -61.46 -38.88 -6.55
C HIS A 573 -60.73 -39.36 -7.82
N GLU A 574 -60.37 -38.44 -8.72
CA GLU A 574 -59.94 -38.76 -10.09
C GLU A 574 -58.50 -39.30 -10.19
N ILE A 575 -57.62 -38.93 -9.25
CA ILE A 575 -56.20 -39.35 -9.22
C ILE A 575 -56.04 -40.86 -8.93
N SER A 576 -57.06 -41.51 -8.35
CA SER A 576 -56.93 -42.87 -7.82
C SER A 576 -56.94 -44.00 -8.86
N GLN A 577 -57.26 -43.75 -10.14
CA GLN A 577 -57.54 -44.84 -11.11
C GLN A 577 -56.36 -45.30 -11.98
N LEU A 578 -55.28 -44.53 -12.18
CA LEU A 578 -54.18 -44.92 -13.08
C LEU A 578 -52.97 -45.60 -12.41
N VAL A 579 -53.05 -45.87 -11.12
CA VAL A 579 -52.07 -46.71 -10.38
C VAL A 579 -52.02 -48.17 -10.93
N VAL A 580 -53.04 -48.58 -11.68
CA VAL A 580 -53.21 -49.95 -12.22
C VAL A 580 -52.18 -50.31 -13.30
N GLN A 581 -51.64 -49.36 -14.07
CA GLN A 581 -50.76 -49.67 -15.21
C GLN A 581 -49.34 -50.13 -14.84
N ARG A 582 -48.88 -49.94 -13.59
CA ARG A 582 -47.47 -50.17 -13.19
C ARG A 582 -47.08 -51.63 -12.96
N LYS A 583 -47.97 -52.61 -13.23
CA LYS A 583 -47.85 -53.99 -12.71
C LYS A 583 -47.64 -55.10 -13.77
N ALA A 584 -47.31 -54.75 -15.02
CA ALA A 584 -47.34 -55.69 -16.16
C ALA A 584 -45.99 -55.93 -16.88
N LEU A 585 -44.85 -55.46 -16.34
CA LEU A 585 -43.53 -55.53 -17.00
C LEU A 585 -42.41 -56.13 -16.12
N GLN A 586 -42.76 -57.00 -15.16
CA GLN A 586 -41.77 -57.58 -14.23
C GLN A 586 -41.51 -59.09 -14.43
N ASP A 587 -42.40 -59.80 -15.11
CA ASP A 587 -42.35 -61.28 -15.19
C ASP A 587 -41.48 -61.82 -16.34
N GLU A 588 -41.24 -61.02 -17.39
CA GLU A 588 -40.41 -61.39 -18.56
C GLU A 588 -38.93 -61.62 -18.21
N LYS A 589 -38.48 -61.14 -17.05
CA LYS A 589 -37.09 -61.26 -16.57
C LYS A 589 -36.67 -62.69 -16.24
N TYR A 590 -37.61 -63.58 -15.88
CA TYR A 590 -37.28 -64.82 -15.17
C TYR A 590 -36.88 -66.03 -16.05
N GLU A 591 -37.14 -65.99 -17.37
CA GLU A 591 -36.85 -67.13 -18.26
C GLU A 591 -35.39 -67.16 -18.74
N GLN A 592 -34.80 -66.00 -19.06
CA GLN A 592 -33.47 -65.91 -19.69
C GLN A 592 -32.34 -66.46 -18.79
N GLU A 593 -32.49 -66.38 -17.47
CA GLU A 593 -31.46 -66.76 -16.49
C GLU A 593 -31.19 -68.27 -16.46
N ARG A 594 -32.17 -69.10 -16.86
CA ARG A 594 -32.03 -70.57 -16.86
C ARG A 594 -31.10 -71.11 -17.95
N ALA A 595 -30.95 -70.40 -19.07
CA ALA A 595 -30.21 -70.91 -20.23
C ALA A 595 -28.68 -70.96 -20.01
N MET A 596 -28.12 -70.11 -19.15
CA MET A 596 -26.67 -69.90 -19.08
C MET A 596 -25.92 -71.00 -18.32
N ILE A 597 -26.56 -71.69 -17.39
CA ILE A 597 -25.90 -72.61 -16.44
C ILE A 597 -25.43 -73.91 -17.12
N GLN A 598 -26.12 -74.38 -18.16
CA GLN A 598 -25.80 -75.67 -18.80
C GLN A 598 -24.42 -75.69 -19.46
N LYS A 599 -24.00 -74.59 -20.11
CA LYS A 599 -22.67 -74.47 -20.73
C LYS A 599 -21.50 -74.50 -19.74
N LYS A 600 -21.74 -74.33 -18.43
CA LYS A 600 -20.69 -74.32 -17.41
C LYS A 600 -20.10 -75.70 -17.11
N LYS A 601 -20.79 -76.80 -17.48
CA LYS A 601 -20.35 -78.18 -17.15
C LYS A 601 -19.39 -78.81 -18.16
N GLU A 602 -19.51 -78.48 -19.45
CA GLU A 602 -18.78 -79.17 -20.53
C GLU A 602 -17.28 -78.86 -20.53
N ILE A 603 -16.90 -77.63 -20.14
CA ILE A 603 -15.49 -77.16 -20.09
C ILE A 603 -14.66 -77.93 -19.04
N SER A 604 -15.31 -78.48 -17.99
CA SER A 604 -14.62 -79.13 -16.86
C SER A 604 -13.95 -80.47 -17.21
N ALA A 605 -14.22 -81.05 -18.38
CA ALA A 605 -13.82 -82.42 -18.71
C ALA A 605 -12.49 -82.54 -19.48
N ILE A 606 -11.94 -81.44 -20.01
CA ILE A 606 -10.83 -81.48 -20.99
C ILE A 606 -9.44 -81.36 -20.35
N LEU A 607 -9.34 -80.88 -19.11
CA LEU A 607 -8.07 -80.46 -18.49
C LEU A 607 -7.16 -81.58 -17.95
N SER A 608 -7.58 -82.85 -17.90
CA SER A 608 -6.81 -83.92 -17.22
C SER A 608 -5.79 -84.67 -18.10
N LYS A 609 -5.43 -84.15 -19.28
CA LYS A 609 -4.69 -84.92 -20.31
C LYS A 609 -3.49 -84.20 -20.95
N HIS A 610 -2.96 -83.15 -20.33
CA HIS A 610 -1.85 -82.32 -20.86
C HIS A 610 -0.68 -82.17 -19.85
N GLU A 611 -0.47 -83.17 -18.99
CA GLU A 611 0.49 -83.08 -17.88
C GLU A 611 1.87 -83.70 -18.19
N SER A 612 2.03 -84.40 -19.31
CA SER A 612 3.24 -85.16 -19.66
C SER A 612 4.33 -84.34 -20.36
N ASP A 613 3.94 -83.43 -21.25
CA ASP A 613 4.86 -82.81 -22.23
C ASP A 613 5.50 -81.52 -21.68
N LYS A 614 5.63 -81.49 -20.34
CA LYS A 614 5.73 -80.27 -19.55
C LYS A 614 7.17 -79.80 -19.30
N ASN A 615 8.17 -80.69 -19.41
CA ASN A 615 9.48 -80.46 -18.78
C ASN A 615 10.59 -79.94 -19.71
N GLU A 616 10.63 -80.26 -21.02
CA GLU A 616 11.58 -79.59 -21.94
C GLU A 616 11.04 -78.26 -22.44
N THR A 617 9.72 -78.19 -22.72
CA THR A 617 8.99 -76.94 -22.95
C THR A 617 9.24 -75.95 -21.80
N SER A 618 9.38 -76.44 -20.55
CA SER A 618 9.64 -75.64 -19.36
C SER A 618 10.86 -74.71 -19.48
N MET A 619 12.00 -75.16 -20.04
CA MET A 619 13.21 -74.33 -20.04
C MET A 619 13.12 -73.16 -21.02
N TYR A 620 12.64 -73.40 -22.25
CA TYR A 620 12.40 -72.31 -23.21
C TYR A 620 11.22 -71.43 -22.79
N ALA A 621 10.18 -72.01 -22.17
CA ALA A 621 9.08 -71.24 -21.59
C ALA A 621 9.53 -70.43 -20.37
N MET A 622 10.52 -70.84 -19.59
CA MET A 622 11.02 -70.09 -18.45
C MET A 622 11.84 -68.87 -18.90
N ALA A 623 12.75 -69.04 -19.88
CA ALA A 623 13.48 -67.91 -20.46
C ALA A 623 12.52 -66.90 -21.13
N LEU A 624 11.57 -67.38 -21.95
CA LEU A 624 10.53 -66.52 -22.53
C LEU A 624 9.57 -65.97 -21.48
N SER A 625 9.35 -66.64 -20.35
CA SER A 625 8.53 -66.12 -19.25
C SER A 625 9.27 -65.07 -18.42
N GLU A 626 10.59 -65.11 -18.30
CA GLU A 626 11.36 -64.03 -17.68
C GLU A 626 11.37 -62.79 -18.58
N GLU A 627 11.52 -62.95 -19.90
CA GLU A 627 11.40 -61.86 -20.87
C GLU A 627 9.96 -61.31 -20.95
N VAL A 628 8.94 -62.17 -20.96
CA VAL A 628 7.52 -61.77 -20.94
C VAL A 628 7.10 -61.18 -19.60
N GLU A 629 7.64 -61.63 -18.46
CA GLU A 629 7.33 -61.00 -17.17
C GLU A 629 8.09 -59.66 -17.02
N SER A 630 9.30 -59.52 -17.58
CA SER A 630 9.97 -58.22 -17.71
C SER A 630 9.15 -57.26 -18.58
N MET A 631 8.70 -57.68 -19.77
CA MET A 631 7.79 -56.90 -20.62
C MET A 631 6.42 -56.63 -19.97
N ARG A 632 5.94 -57.51 -19.08
CA ARG A 632 4.73 -57.26 -18.27
C ARG A 632 4.97 -56.22 -17.19
N ILE A 633 6.14 -56.21 -16.54
CA ILE A 633 6.50 -55.19 -15.56
C ILE A 633 6.62 -53.83 -16.25
N GLU A 634 7.23 -53.75 -17.44
CA GLU A 634 7.21 -52.55 -18.27
C GLU A 634 5.78 -52.17 -18.71
N LEU A 635 4.98 -53.11 -19.22
CA LEU A 635 3.61 -52.84 -19.64
C LEU A 635 2.71 -52.37 -18.49
N ASN A 636 2.86 -52.97 -17.30
CA ASN A 636 2.13 -52.58 -16.10
C ASN A 636 2.57 -51.20 -15.61
N THR A 637 3.88 -50.91 -15.54
CA THR A 637 4.37 -49.58 -15.14
C THR A 637 4.03 -48.50 -16.17
N LEU A 638 4.02 -48.80 -17.47
CA LEU A 638 3.52 -47.90 -18.52
C LEU A 638 2.01 -47.69 -18.44
N GLN A 639 1.22 -48.73 -18.13
CA GLN A 639 -0.23 -48.64 -17.92
C GLN A 639 -0.57 -47.87 -16.63
N GLU A 640 0.27 -47.95 -15.61
CA GLU A 640 0.15 -47.20 -14.35
C GLU A 640 0.58 -45.73 -14.53
N GLN A 641 1.67 -45.46 -15.24
CA GLN A 641 2.03 -44.11 -15.71
C GLN A 641 0.93 -43.49 -16.58
N LYS A 642 0.35 -44.25 -17.50
CA LYS A 642 -0.80 -43.81 -18.32
C LYS A 642 -2.00 -43.49 -17.43
N SER A 643 -2.33 -44.34 -16.46
CA SER A 643 -3.43 -44.10 -15.51
C SER A 643 -3.18 -42.85 -14.66
N MET A 644 -1.93 -42.60 -14.26
CA MET A 644 -1.50 -41.40 -13.55
C MET A 644 -1.61 -40.14 -14.42
N LEU A 645 -1.22 -40.21 -15.70
CA LEU A 645 -1.36 -39.12 -16.67
C LEU A 645 -2.83 -38.83 -17.04
N GLU A 646 -3.67 -39.87 -17.16
CA GLU A 646 -5.12 -39.70 -17.35
C GLU A 646 -5.77 -39.03 -16.12
N LEU A 647 -5.37 -39.42 -14.90
CA LEU A 647 -5.81 -38.76 -13.67
C LEU A 647 -5.33 -37.30 -13.60
N GLN A 648 -4.06 -37.03 -13.92
CA GLN A 648 -3.49 -35.68 -13.92
C GLN A 648 -4.10 -34.78 -15.01
N ASN A 649 -4.44 -35.35 -16.18
CA ASN A 649 -5.19 -34.64 -17.21
C ASN A 649 -6.63 -34.33 -16.76
N LYS A 650 -7.27 -35.26 -16.04
CA LYS A 650 -8.62 -35.05 -15.48
C LYS A 650 -8.63 -34.01 -14.35
N GLN A 651 -7.60 -34.00 -13.50
CA GLN A 651 -7.39 -32.95 -12.49
C GLN A 651 -7.20 -31.58 -13.16
N ARG A 652 -6.26 -31.45 -14.10
CA ARG A 652 -6.07 -30.20 -14.86
C ARG A 652 -7.33 -29.76 -15.62
N HIS A 653 -8.11 -30.68 -16.19
CA HIS A 653 -9.36 -30.34 -16.87
C HIS A 653 -10.43 -29.82 -15.88
N ASN A 654 -10.54 -30.41 -14.68
CA ASN A 654 -11.40 -29.90 -13.62
C ASN A 654 -10.93 -28.51 -13.13
N GLU A 655 -9.63 -28.30 -12.94
CA GLU A 655 -9.04 -27.01 -12.57
C GLU A 655 -9.32 -25.91 -13.62
N TYR A 656 -9.18 -26.24 -14.92
CA TYR A 656 -9.56 -25.35 -16.01
C TYR A 656 -11.08 -25.06 -16.01
N SER A 657 -11.92 -26.06 -15.77
CA SER A 657 -13.38 -25.89 -15.69
C SER A 657 -13.79 -24.98 -14.51
N GLU A 658 -13.21 -25.20 -13.33
CA GLU A 658 -13.39 -24.31 -12.18
C GLU A 658 -12.88 -22.89 -12.45
N SER A 659 -11.74 -22.74 -13.13
CA SER A 659 -11.20 -21.44 -13.51
C SER A 659 -12.13 -20.70 -14.49
N LEU A 660 -12.68 -21.42 -15.47
CA LEU A 660 -13.67 -20.89 -16.41
C LEU A 660 -14.93 -20.40 -15.67
N ALA A 661 -15.49 -21.22 -14.79
CA ALA A 661 -16.66 -20.85 -13.99
C ALA A 661 -16.40 -19.66 -13.04
N LYS A 662 -15.17 -19.53 -12.51
CA LYS A 662 -14.74 -18.35 -11.73
C LYS A 662 -14.67 -17.09 -12.60
N ILE A 663 -14.17 -17.20 -13.83
CA ILE A 663 -14.14 -16.11 -14.82
C ILE A 663 -15.55 -15.71 -15.26
N GLU A 664 -16.43 -16.66 -15.58
CA GLU A 664 -17.83 -16.38 -15.94
C GLU A 664 -18.59 -15.67 -14.80
N ASN A 665 -18.37 -16.09 -13.55
CA ASN A 665 -18.94 -15.45 -12.37
C ASN A 665 -18.42 -14.01 -12.17
N LEU A 666 -17.13 -13.77 -12.45
CA LEU A 666 -16.53 -12.43 -12.44
C LEU A 666 -17.05 -11.55 -13.58
N ASN A 667 -17.25 -12.11 -14.78
CA ASN A 667 -17.82 -11.40 -15.93
C ASN A 667 -19.28 -10.97 -15.66
N ALA A 668 -20.11 -11.85 -15.11
CA ALA A 668 -21.47 -11.49 -14.69
C ALA A 668 -21.49 -10.40 -13.59
N LYS A 669 -20.51 -10.42 -12.68
CA LYS A 669 -20.27 -9.35 -11.67
C LYS A 669 -19.70 -8.05 -12.27
N LEU A 670 -19.16 -8.10 -13.48
CA LEU A 670 -18.64 -6.94 -14.20
C LEU A 670 -19.74 -6.32 -15.06
N GLU A 671 -20.50 -7.12 -15.81
CA GLU A 671 -21.68 -6.71 -16.58
C GLU A 671 -22.76 -6.05 -15.70
N THR A 672 -23.03 -6.62 -14.52
CA THR A 672 -23.93 -5.99 -13.52
C THR A 672 -23.38 -4.69 -12.94
N LYS A 673 -22.05 -4.51 -12.89
CA LYS A 673 -21.42 -3.22 -12.52
C LYS A 673 -21.44 -2.22 -13.67
N GLU A 674 -21.23 -2.63 -14.90
CA GLU A 674 -21.34 -1.77 -16.09
C GLU A 674 -22.76 -1.23 -16.25
N GLU A 675 -23.78 -2.08 -16.07
CA GLU A 675 -25.19 -1.66 -16.10
C GLU A 675 -25.54 -0.73 -14.92
N ALA A 676 -24.89 -0.88 -13.76
CA ALA A 676 -25.01 0.07 -12.64
C ALA A 676 -24.30 1.41 -12.94
N ILE A 677 -23.09 1.37 -13.52
CA ILE A 677 -22.34 2.56 -13.97
C ILE A 677 -23.12 3.32 -15.04
N LYS A 678 -23.77 2.62 -15.97
CA LYS A 678 -24.62 3.19 -17.02
C LYS A 678 -25.83 3.92 -16.46
N LYS A 679 -26.47 3.37 -15.41
CA LYS A 679 -27.54 4.02 -14.66
C LYS A 679 -27.05 5.24 -13.88
N LEU A 680 -25.88 5.16 -13.23
CA LEU A 680 -25.24 6.30 -12.56
C LEU A 680 -24.83 7.40 -13.55
N THR A 681 -24.38 7.04 -14.75
CA THR A 681 -24.06 8.00 -15.82
C THR A 681 -25.32 8.75 -16.26
N GLY A 682 -26.44 8.03 -16.49
CA GLY A 682 -27.73 8.66 -16.82
C GLY A 682 -28.27 9.60 -15.73
N THR A 683 -28.14 9.25 -14.45
CA THR A 683 -28.54 10.16 -13.36
C THR A 683 -27.59 11.35 -13.21
N ILE A 684 -26.29 11.18 -13.44
CA ILE A 684 -25.32 12.31 -13.49
C ILE A 684 -25.64 13.26 -14.65
N GLU A 685 -25.97 12.74 -15.84
CA GLU A 685 -26.38 13.55 -16.98
C GLU A 685 -27.65 14.35 -16.69
N GLN A 686 -28.67 13.72 -16.09
CA GLN A 686 -29.90 14.39 -15.68
C GLN A 686 -29.65 15.45 -14.58
N ILE A 687 -28.89 15.13 -13.54
CA ILE A 687 -28.46 16.09 -12.50
C ILE A 687 -27.67 17.26 -13.13
N SER A 688 -26.95 17.04 -14.23
CA SER A 688 -26.29 18.11 -14.99
C SER A 688 -27.26 19.04 -15.72
N VAL A 689 -28.43 18.55 -16.13
CA VAL A 689 -29.50 19.36 -16.76
C VAL A 689 -30.24 20.15 -15.68
N GLU A 690 -30.66 19.48 -14.61
CA GLU A 690 -31.31 20.11 -13.45
C GLU A 690 -30.41 21.19 -12.82
N ASN A 691 -29.09 20.97 -12.74
CA ASN A 691 -28.14 22.01 -12.32
C ASN A 691 -28.03 23.18 -13.30
N LYS A 692 -28.16 22.99 -14.62
CA LYS A 692 -28.16 24.09 -15.60
C LYS A 692 -29.42 24.94 -15.42
N GLU A 693 -30.57 24.32 -15.22
CA GLU A 693 -31.85 24.99 -14.98
C GLU A 693 -31.87 25.71 -13.63
N ALA A 694 -31.46 25.05 -12.54
CA ALA A 694 -31.32 25.66 -11.21
C ALA A 694 -30.33 26.85 -11.22
N LYS A 695 -29.25 26.77 -12.00
CA LYS A 695 -28.27 27.87 -12.16
C LYS A 695 -28.83 29.04 -12.97
N ILE A 696 -29.75 28.80 -13.92
CA ILE A 696 -30.52 29.85 -14.59
C ILE A 696 -31.50 30.49 -13.59
N TRP A 697 -32.24 29.68 -12.83
CA TRP A 697 -33.24 30.16 -11.85
C TRP A 697 -32.60 30.96 -10.70
N SER A 698 -31.48 30.49 -10.17
CA SER A 698 -30.66 31.20 -9.18
C SER A 698 -30.20 32.57 -9.71
N LYS A 699 -29.65 32.61 -10.94
CA LYS A 699 -29.19 33.85 -11.57
C LYS A 699 -30.32 34.82 -11.93
N MET A 700 -31.52 34.30 -12.20
CA MET A 700 -32.75 35.08 -12.40
C MET A 700 -33.22 35.74 -11.09
N ASN A 701 -33.24 34.97 -10.00
CA ASN A 701 -33.64 35.43 -8.67
C ASN A 701 -32.62 36.40 -8.06
N GLN A 702 -31.32 36.14 -8.21
CA GLN A 702 -30.25 37.07 -7.81
C GLN A 702 -30.48 38.45 -8.46
N ARG A 703 -30.67 38.50 -9.78
CA ARG A 703 -30.98 39.73 -10.54
C ARG A 703 -32.31 40.39 -10.17
N LEU A 704 -33.22 39.70 -9.48
CA LEU A 704 -34.46 40.28 -8.96
C LEU A 704 -34.26 40.88 -7.57
N ILE A 705 -33.44 40.24 -6.74
CA ILE A 705 -33.04 40.72 -5.41
C ILE A 705 -32.13 41.94 -5.52
N GLU A 706 -31.12 41.89 -6.39
CA GLU A 706 -30.21 43.02 -6.69
C GLU A 706 -30.99 44.29 -7.05
N ARG A 707 -31.95 44.21 -7.98
CA ARG A 707 -32.81 45.36 -8.35
C ARG A 707 -33.65 45.88 -7.19
N LYS A 708 -34.22 45.01 -6.35
CA LYS A 708 -34.98 45.44 -5.17
C LYS A 708 -34.08 46.12 -4.11
N ILE A 709 -32.84 45.68 -3.96
CA ILE A 709 -31.87 46.33 -3.07
C ILE A 709 -31.49 47.71 -3.64
N GLU A 710 -31.23 47.81 -4.95
CA GLU A 710 -30.92 49.07 -5.64
C GLU A 710 -32.08 50.09 -5.52
N GLU A 711 -33.32 49.66 -5.75
CA GLU A 711 -34.54 50.49 -5.59
C GLU A 711 -34.71 50.99 -4.15
N LEU A 712 -34.42 50.15 -3.15
CA LEU A 712 -34.47 50.53 -1.74
C LEU A 712 -33.32 51.47 -1.35
N ALA A 713 -32.11 51.25 -1.87
CA ALA A 713 -30.94 52.07 -1.63
C ALA A 713 -31.10 53.48 -2.22
N GLU A 714 -31.53 53.59 -3.49
CA GLU A 714 -31.80 54.88 -4.15
C GLU A 714 -32.97 55.62 -3.47
N LYS A 715 -34.00 54.91 -3.00
CA LYS A 715 -35.10 55.51 -2.21
C LYS A 715 -34.64 56.02 -0.85
N PHE A 716 -33.73 55.30 -0.17
CA PHE A 716 -33.12 55.75 1.08
C PHE A 716 -32.21 56.96 0.87
N LYS A 717 -31.36 56.91 -0.17
CA LYS A 717 -30.47 58.00 -0.60
C LYS A 717 -31.24 59.28 -0.90
N ARG A 718 -32.32 59.24 -1.70
CA ARG A 718 -33.17 60.41 -1.95
C ARG A 718 -33.75 61.00 -0.66
N LYS A 719 -34.28 60.15 0.23
CA LYS A 719 -34.77 60.60 1.55
C LYS A 719 -33.66 61.26 2.39
N MET A 720 -32.42 60.79 2.28
CA MET A 720 -31.26 61.39 2.95
C MET A 720 -30.85 62.72 2.30
N GLU A 721 -30.84 62.82 0.97
CA GLU A 721 -30.58 64.05 0.21
C GLU A 721 -31.63 65.14 0.50
N ASP A 722 -32.91 64.78 0.57
CA ASP A 722 -34.00 65.69 0.95
C ASP A 722 -33.87 66.14 2.41
N ASN A 723 -33.54 65.24 3.33
CA ASN A 723 -33.25 65.60 4.73
C ASN A 723 -32.05 66.55 4.83
N ILE A 724 -30.98 66.32 4.08
CA ILE A 724 -29.79 67.19 4.01
C ILE A 724 -30.17 68.57 3.42
N ARG A 725 -31.01 68.61 2.38
CA ARG A 725 -31.51 69.87 1.79
C ARG A 725 -32.36 70.66 2.79
N LEU A 726 -33.26 69.99 3.52
CA LEU A 726 -34.07 70.60 4.58
C LEU A 726 -33.22 71.06 5.77
N LEU A 727 -32.15 70.33 6.12
CA LEU A 727 -31.20 70.75 7.16
C LEU A 727 -30.42 71.99 6.75
N HIS A 728 -29.89 72.06 5.52
CA HIS A 728 -29.23 73.27 5.01
C HIS A 728 -30.17 74.48 4.99
N GLN A 729 -31.44 74.31 4.58
CA GLN A 729 -32.45 75.37 4.64
C GLN A 729 -32.73 75.82 6.08
N ARG A 730 -32.86 74.89 7.04
CA ARG A 730 -33.05 75.20 8.46
C ARG A 730 -31.84 75.92 9.06
N ILE A 731 -30.62 75.53 8.69
CA ILE A 731 -29.38 76.19 9.12
C ILE A 731 -29.36 77.63 8.61
N HIS A 732 -29.58 77.86 7.31
CA HIS A 732 -29.62 79.20 6.73
C HIS A 732 -30.69 80.11 7.39
N ILE A 733 -31.88 79.56 7.67
CA ILE A 733 -32.94 80.32 8.37
C ILE A 733 -32.54 80.62 9.82
N ALA A 734 -31.92 79.66 10.52
CA ALA A 734 -31.44 79.87 11.89
C ALA A 734 -30.28 80.88 11.95
N GLU A 735 -29.37 80.87 10.99
CA GLU A 735 -28.28 81.84 10.84
C GLU A 735 -28.83 83.25 10.57
N GLN A 736 -29.79 83.39 9.65
CA GLN A 736 -30.46 84.67 9.40
C GLN A 736 -31.18 85.18 10.65
N LEU A 737 -31.98 84.35 11.32
CA LEU A 737 -32.65 84.72 12.58
C LEU A 737 -31.65 85.06 13.69
N ASN A 738 -30.47 84.43 13.73
CA ASN A 738 -29.43 84.77 14.70
C ASN A 738 -28.79 86.14 14.39
N ILE A 739 -28.59 86.50 13.12
CA ILE A 739 -28.16 87.84 12.70
C ILE A 739 -29.21 88.89 13.07
N GLU A 740 -30.48 88.65 12.75
CA GLU A 740 -31.59 89.55 13.07
C GLU A 740 -31.76 89.73 14.60
N ASN A 741 -31.69 88.65 15.38
CA ASN A 741 -31.70 88.70 16.85
C ASN A 741 -30.49 89.43 17.43
N LYS A 742 -29.29 89.25 16.87
CA LYS A 742 -28.07 89.96 17.27
C LYS A 742 -28.21 91.47 17.07
N ASP A 743 -28.82 91.90 15.98
CA ASP A 743 -29.06 93.34 15.71
C ASP A 743 -30.26 93.91 16.48
N SER A 744 -31.29 93.10 16.75
CA SER A 744 -32.37 93.45 17.69
C SER A 744 -31.83 93.63 19.12
N CYS A 745 -30.90 92.78 19.54
CA CYS A 745 -30.19 92.87 20.82
C CYS A 745 -29.33 94.15 20.88
N LYS A 746 -28.54 94.47 19.84
CA LYS A 746 -27.81 95.76 19.75
C LYS A 746 -28.75 96.97 19.91
N LYS A 747 -29.85 97.02 19.15
CA LYS A 747 -30.85 98.11 19.23
C LYS A 747 -31.47 98.22 20.62
N THR A 748 -31.72 97.09 21.27
CA THR A 748 -32.30 97.05 22.62
C THR A 748 -31.29 97.47 23.70
N LYS A 749 -30.01 97.08 23.57
CA LYS A 749 -28.91 97.58 24.40
C LYS A 749 -28.75 99.10 24.25
N GLN A 750 -28.78 99.63 23.03
CA GLN A 750 -28.73 101.08 22.78
C GLN A 750 -29.92 101.83 23.39
N ARG A 751 -31.13 101.26 23.36
CA ARG A 751 -32.29 101.82 24.07
C ARG A 751 -32.08 101.84 25.58
N TYR A 752 -31.60 100.76 26.19
CA TYR A 752 -31.28 100.74 27.62
C TYR A 752 -30.11 101.67 27.99
N GLU A 753 -29.14 101.90 27.10
CA GLU A 753 -28.07 102.89 27.31
C GLU A 753 -28.60 104.33 27.27
N GLN A 754 -29.54 104.62 26.35
CA GLN A 754 -30.24 105.91 26.29
C GLN A 754 -31.18 106.10 27.49
N GLU A 755 -31.94 105.07 27.87
CA GLU A 755 -32.86 105.10 28.99
C GLU A 755 -32.12 105.20 30.33
N ASN A 756 -31.01 104.48 30.51
CA ASN A 756 -30.14 104.65 31.68
C ASN A 756 -29.51 106.04 31.73
N LYS A 757 -29.18 106.67 30.60
CA LYS A 757 -28.74 108.08 30.57
C LYS A 757 -29.85 109.04 31.00
N MET A 758 -31.07 108.86 30.51
CA MET A 758 -32.25 109.62 30.94
C MET A 758 -32.59 109.38 32.42
N LEU A 759 -32.35 108.16 32.93
CA LEU A 759 -32.53 107.81 34.34
C LEU A 759 -31.41 108.37 35.22
N GLN A 760 -30.16 108.43 34.76
CA GLN A 760 -29.07 109.14 35.44
C GLN A 760 -29.33 110.64 35.49
N GLU A 761 -29.85 111.24 34.41
CA GLU A 761 -30.27 112.64 34.39
C GLU A 761 -31.44 112.90 35.37
N LYS A 762 -32.42 111.99 35.45
CA LYS A 762 -33.48 112.04 36.48
C LYS A 762 -32.97 111.82 37.90
N VAL A 763 -32.06 110.87 38.11
CA VAL A 763 -31.46 110.62 39.43
C VAL A 763 -30.65 111.82 39.87
N ALA A 764 -29.88 112.48 38.98
CA ALA A 764 -29.22 113.74 39.29
C ALA A 764 -30.22 114.85 39.67
N CYS A 765 -31.39 114.93 39.03
CA CYS A 765 -32.46 115.83 39.49
C CYS A 765 -32.97 115.44 40.89
N TYR A 766 -33.28 114.16 41.12
CA TYR A 766 -33.78 113.69 42.42
C TYR A 766 -32.74 113.74 43.55
N GLU A 767 -31.44 113.65 43.26
CA GLU A 767 -30.35 113.86 44.23
C GLU A 767 -30.24 115.33 44.63
N ASN A 768 -30.45 116.26 43.68
CA ASN A 768 -30.58 117.69 43.99
C ASN A 768 -31.84 118.00 44.82
N GLU A 769 -32.94 117.26 44.65
CA GLU A 769 -34.16 117.40 45.46
C GLU A 769 -34.00 116.76 46.86
N LEU A 770 -33.43 115.55 46.94
CA LEU A 770 -33.23 114.76 48.17
C LEU A 770 -32.17 115.36 49.11
N GLY A 771 -31.32 116.28 48.65
CA GLY A 771 -30.44 117.07 49.50
C GLY A 771 -31.18 117.90 50.57
N THR A 772 -32.51 118.01 50.50
CA THR A 772 -33.31 118.97 51.28
C THR A 772 -34.12 118.35 52.44
N ILE A 773 -34.30 117.03 52.52
CA ILE A 773 -35.24 116.41 53.49
C ILE A 773 -34.65 115.20 54.23
N LYS A 774 -34.56 115.33 55.57
CA LYS A 774 -34.40 114.22 56.53
C LYS A 774 -35.60 114.20 57.49
N VAL A 775 -36.23 113.04 57.67
CA VAL A 775 -36.92 112.61 58.91
C VAL A 775 -36.88 111.08 58.95
N ASN A 776 -36.64 110.49 60.13
CA ASN A 776 -36.83 109.05 60.39
C ASN A 776 -38.30 108.80 60.77
N ASP A 777 -38.79 107.55 60.71
CA ASP A 777 -39.39 107.00 61.94
C ASP A 777 -39.43 105.47 62.00
N GLN A 778 -39.33 104.94 63.22
CA GLN A 778 -39.13 103.51 63.53
C GLN A 778 -40.46 102.72 63.52
N GLY A 779 -41.32 102.94 62.53
CA GLY A 779 -42.69 102.40 62.48
C GLY A 779 -42.93 101.20 61.56
N GLU A 780 -42.13 101.03 60.49
CA GLU A 780 -42.44 100.05 59.43
C GLU A 780 -41.99 98.61 59.72
N LEU A 781 -41.21 98.40 60.79
CA LEU A 781 -40.49 97.13 61.04
C LEU A 781 -41.42 95.91 61.14
N ASP A 782 -42.58 96.04 61.80
CA ASP A 782 -43.55 94.94 61.99
C ASP A 782 -44.45 94.69 60.75
N SER A 783 -44.40 95.58 59.75
CA SER A 783 -44.94 95.33 58.41
C SER A 783 -43.90 94.60 57.55
N ALA A 784 -42.63 94.95 57.70
CA ALA A 784 -41.52 94.25 57.03
C ALA A 784 -41.35 92.81 57.56
N ALA A 785 -41.43 92.60 58.88
CA ALA A 785 -41.25 91.29 59.51
C ALA A 785 -42.20 90.21 58.94
N ARG A 786 -43.51 90.47 58.88
CA ARG A 786 -44.47 89.51 58.29
C ARG A 786 -44.26 89.26 56.80
N LYS A 787 -43.90 90.29 56.03
CA LYS A 787 -43.52 90.12 54.61
C LYS A 787 -42.27 89.26 54.46
N VAL A 788 -41.33 89.34 55.41
CA VAL A 788 -40.13 88.48 55.45
C VAL A 788 -40.51 87.05 55.83
N GLU A 789 -41.43 86.82 56.77
CA GLU A 789 -41.92 85.46 57.10
C GLU A 789 -42.63 84.80 55.92
N GLU A 790 -43.52 85.50 55.20
CA GLU A 790 -44.13 85.00 53.96
C GLU A 790 -43.07 84.67 52.88
N TYR A 791 -42.02 85.50 52.77
CA TYR A 791 -40.91 85.25 51.84
C TYR A 791 -40.04 84.05 52.26
N ILE A 792 -39.88 83.83 53.56
CA ILE A 792 -39.17 82.67 54.12
C ILE A 792 -39.96 81.38 53.83
N ASP A 793 -41.27 81.36 54.04
CA ASP A 793 -42.08 80.15 53.78
C ASP A 793 -42.17 79.83 52.27
N TYR A 794 -42.31 80.86 51.42
CA TYR A 794 -42.16 80.71 49.97
C TYR A 794 -40.77 80.18 49.59
N ALA A 795 -39.70 80.69 50.20
CA ALA A 795 -38.34 80.23 49.96
C ALA A 795 -38.12 78.79 50.43
N LEU A 796 -38.62 78.41 51.61
CA LEU A 796 -38.54 77.05 52.16
C LEU A 796 -39.33 76.05 51.30
N THR A 797 -40.51 76.42 50.82
CA THR A 797 -41.30 75.63 49.86
C THR A 797 -40.53 75.43 48.55
N ARG A 798 -39.92 76.51 48.01
CA ARG A 798 -39.11 76.46 46.79
C ARG A 798 -37.83 75.65 46.97
N VAL A 799 -37.14 75.77 48.10
CA VAL A 799 -35.95 74.97 48.46
C VAL A 799 -36.32 73.49 48.62
N SER A 800 -37.45 73.18 49.26
CA SER A 800 -37.95 71.81 49.40
C SER A 800 -38.24 71.17 48.03
N LYS A 801 -38.86 71.92 47.11
CA LYS A 801 -39.06 71.46 45.73
C LYS A 801 -37.73 71.22 44.99
N MET A 802 -36.79 72.16 45.06
CA MET A 802 -35.45 72.00 44.47
C MET A 802 -34.68 70.82 45.08
N LEU A 803 -34.84 70.56 46.38
CA LEU A 803 -34.22 69.41 47.06
C LEU A 803 -34.77 68.08 46.54
N CYS A 804 -36.09 67.97 46.31
CA CYS A 804 -36.70 66.80 45.67
C CYS A 804 -36.20 66.60 44.23
N GLU A 805 -36.10 67.67 43.44
CA GLU A 805 -35.59 67.62 42.06
C GLU A 805 -34.11 67.21 42.02
N VAL A 806 -33.28 67.72 42.94
CA VAL A 806 -31.87 67.33 43.10
C VAL A 806 -31.71 65.89 43.57
N GLN A 807 -32.54 65.42 44.50
CA GLN A 807 -32.49 64.03 44.97
C GLN A 807 -32.92 63.05 43.85
N PHE A 808 -33.95 63.38 43.06
CA PHE A 808 -34.32 62.61 41.87
C PHE A 808 -33.19 62.58 40.82
N ALA A 809 -32.52 63.71 40.57
CA ALA A 809 -31.37 63.77 39.68
C ALA A 809 -30.20 62.91 40.17
N LYS A 810 -29.91 62.95 41.49
CA LYS A 810 -28.89 62.15 42.17
C LYS A 810 -29.18 60.64 42.08
N ASP A 811 -30.41 60.21 42.26
CA ASP A 811 -30.78 58.79 42.14
C ASP A 811 -30.76 58.31 40.67
N ARG A 812 -31.15 59.18 39.72
CA ARG A 812 -30.98 58.92 38.28
C ARG A 812 -29.51 58.78 37.88
N ILE A 813 -28.61 59.61 38.43
CA ILE A 813 -27.16 59.49 38.25
C ILE A 813 -26.65 58.18 38.90
N LYS A 814 -27.12 57.84 40.10
CA LYS A 814 -26.74 56.59 40.79
C LYS A 814 -27.12 55.36 39.96
N ASN A 815 -28.31 55.33 39.36
CA ASN A 815 -28.71 54.25 38.46
C ASN A 815 -27.86 54.20 37.19
N LYS A 816 -27.64 55.35 36.54
CA LYS A 816 -26.80 55.42 35.32
C LYS A 816 -25.33 55.07 35.58
N ASN A 817 -24.80 55.32 36.76
CA ASN A 817 -23.47 54.82 37.15
C ASN A 817 -23.45 53.30 37.37
N GLY A 818 -24.57 52.70 37.81
CA GLY A 818 -24.72 51.24 37.88
C GLY A 818 -24.74 50.60 36.48
N GLU A 819 -25.56 51.13 35.57
CA GLU A 819 -25.57 50.73 34.16
C GLU A 819 -24.21 50.91 33.48
N MET A 820 -23.56 52.06 33.69
CA MET A 820 -22.22 52.35 33.16
C MET A 820 -21.17 51.37 33.69
N LYS A 821 -21.29 50.93 34.94
CA LYS A 821 -20.39 49.90 35.48
C LYS A 821 -20.62 48.54 34.81
N GLN A 822 -21.87 48.12 34.61
CA GLN A 822 -22.17 46.87 33.90
C GLN A 822 -21.65 46.90 32.45
N LEU A 823 -21.82 48.03 31.76
CA LEU A 823 -21.27 48.24 30.41
C LEU A 823 -19.73 48.26 30.39
N LYS A 824 -19.09 48.79 31.45
CA LYS A 824 -17.63 48.75 31.64
C LYS A 824 -17.13 47.32 31.84
N ASP A 825 -17.74 46.59 32.77
CA ASP A 825 -17.40 45.20 33.10
C ASP A 825 -17.57 44.28 31.86
N GLU A 826 -18.57 44.53 31.01
CA GLU A 826 -18.80 43.78 29.76
C GLU A 826 -17.86 44.21 28.61
N ALA A 827 -17.54 45.51 28.48
CA ALA A 827 -16.53 45.97 27.52
C ALA A 827 -15.13 45.42 27.84
N ASP A 828 -14.78 45.32 29.12
CA ASP A 828 -13.51 44.74 29.56
C ASP A 828 -13.46 43.22 29.27
N ARG A 829 -14.57 42.49 29.45
CA ARG A 829 -14.70 41.09 29.00
C ARG A 829 -14.53 40.94 27.50
N LEU A 830 -15.25 41.72 26.69
CA LEU A 830 -15.13 41.68 25.23
C LEU A 830 -13.71 42.01 24.76
N THR A 831 -13.01 42.90 25.46
CA THR A 831 -11.59 43.19 25.22
C THR A 831 -10.71 41.98 25.49
N THR A 832 -10.88 41.28 26.63
CA THR A 832 -10.12 40.04 26.89
C THR A 832 -10.39 38.97 25.84
N LEU A 833 -11.65 38.77 25.42
CA LEU A 833 -12.02 37.77 24.40
C LEU A 833 -11.54 38.14 22.98
N LEU A 834 -11.28 39.43 22.71
CA LEU A 834 -10.64 39.89 21.47
C LEU A 834 -9.14 39.57 21.49
N ASN A 835 -8.42 39.92 22.56
CA ASN A 835 -7.00 39.60 22.72
C ASN A 835 -6.75 38.08 22.61
N ASP A 836 -7.60 37.29 23.28
CA ASP A 836 -7.62 35.82 23.21
C ASP A 836 -7.76 35.28 21.79
N LYS A 837 -8.37 36.04 20.87
CA LYS A 837 -8.49 35.67 19.45
C LYS A 837 -7.33 36.21 18.61
N GLU A 838 -6.81 37.40 18.91
CA GLU A 838 -5.63 37.94 18.24
C GLU A 838 -4.39 37.06 18.48
N GLU A 839 -4.17 36.56 19.70
CA GLU A 839 -3.10 35.59 19.98
C GLU A 839 -3.26 34.29 19.18
N LYS A 840 -4.49 33.78 19.06
CA LYS A 840 -4.80 32.58 18.27
C LYS A 840 -4.63 32.84 16.77
N GLU A 841 -4.94 34.04 16.29
CA GLU A 841 -4.71 34.46 14.90
C GLU A 841 -3.21 34.57 14.59
N LEU A 842 -2.41 35.13 15.50
CA LEU A 842 -0.95 35.21 15.35
C LEU A 842 -0.32 33.80 15.25
N LEU A 843 -0.70 32.88 16.13
CA LEU A 843 -0.25 31.47 16.08
C LEU A 843 -0.67 30.74 14.80
N LEU A 844 -1.82 31.10 14.22
CA LEU A 844 -2.25 30.56 12.92
C LEU A 844 -1.45 31.19 11.76
N ARG A 845 -1.17 32.49 11.81
CA ARG A 845 -0.35 33.20 10.80
C ARG A 845 1.09 32.68 10.76
N GLU A 846 1.68 32.40 11.92
CA GLU A 846 3.02 31.81 12.02
C GLU A 846 3.07 30.41 11.36
N LYS A 847 2.09 29.54 11.66
CA LYS A 847 1.97 28.22 11.04
C LYS A 847 1.70 28.26 9.54
N VAL A 848 0.90 29.22 9.07
CA VAL A 848 0.68 29.43 7.62
C VAL A 848 2.00 29.81 6.94
N TRP A 849 2.78 30.72 7.53
CA TRP A 849 4.09 31.11 6.98
C TRP A 849 5.10 29.96 6.95
N GLU A 850 5.13 29.11 7.98
CA GLU A 850 5.97 27.91 8.00
C GLU A 850 5.54 26.88 6.92
N LEU A 851 4.24 26.70 6.71
CA LEU A 851 3.71 25.86 5.63
C LEU A 851 4.02 26.43 4.24
N GLU A 852 3.89 27.74 4.03
CA GLU A 852 4.25 28.41 2.77
C GLU A 852 5.74 28.25 2.44
N ALA A 853 6.63 28.37 3.44
CA ALA A 853 8.06 28.13 3.29
C ALA A 853 8.38 26.68 2.88
N ASN A 854 7.71 25.71 3.51
CA ASN A 854 7.86 24.29 3.18
C ASN A 854 7.35 23.97 1.76
N VAL A 855 6.17 24.46 1.38
CA VAL A 855 5.61 24.30 0.01
C VAL A 855 6.52 24.98 -1.04
N SER A 856 7.14 26.12 -0.72
CA SER A 856 8.10 26.77 -1.61
C SER A 856 9.36 25.92 -1.82
N LYS A 857 9.86 25.25 -0.77
CA LYS A 857 11.01 24.33 -0.84
C LYS A 857 10.66 23.08 -1.66
N GLU A 858 9.53 22.44 -1.37
CA GLU A 858 9.04 21.27 -2.11
C GLU A 858 8.84 21.60 -3.59
N GLY A 859 8.28 22.77 -3.92
CA GLY A 859 8.14 23.25 -5.29
C GLY A 859 9.48 23.38 -6.03
N GLY A 860 10.54 23.83 -5.34
CA GLY A 860 11.89 23.90 -5.88
C GLY A 860 12.51 22.52 -6.13
N GLU A 861 12.31 21.57 -5.21
CA GLU A 861 12.77 20.19 -5.34
C GLU A 861 12.05 19.46 -6.48
N LYS A 862 10.73 19.61 -6.55
CA LYS A 862 9.87 19.10 -7.64
C LYS A 862 10.26 19.67 -9.01
N LEU A 863 10.59 20.95 -9.09
CA LEU A 863 11.10 21.57 -10.32
C LEU A 863 12.46 20.98 -10.76
N ASN A 864 13.30 20.55 -9.83
CA ASN A 864 14.57 19.89 -10.15
C ASN A 864 14.36 18.43 -10.59
N LEU A 865 13.43 17.70 -9.96
CA LEU A 865 13.01 16.37 -10.43
C LEU A 865 12.44 16.42 -11.85
N VAL A 866 11.56 17.38 -12.16
CA VAL A 866 11.02 17.58 -13.53
C VAL A 866 12.14 17.85 -14.55
N LYS A 867 13.18 18.61 -14.20
CA LYS A 867 14.36 18.79 -15.08
C LYS A 867 15.11 17.47 -15.31
N ALA A 868 15.28 16.65 -14.29
CA ALA A 868 15.95 15.35 -14.38
C ALA A 868 15.16 14.35 -15.26
N VAL A 869 13.84 14.25 -15.04
CA VAL A 869 12.94 13.42 -15.88
C VAL A 869 13.00 13.87 -17.35
N ASN A 870 12.95 15.17 -17.62
CA ASN A 870 13.03 15.71 -18.98
C ASN A 870 14.39 15.45 -19.66
N GLN A 871 15.47 15.28 -18.88
CA GLN A 871 16.78 14.80 -19.40
C GLN A 871 16.78 13.28 -19.65
N LEU A 872 16.14 12.49 -18.78
CA LEU A 872 16.00 11.04 -18.97
C LEU A 872 15.15 10.73 -20.21
N GLU A 873 14.02 11.38 -20.41
CA GLU A 873 13.20 11.27 -21.64
C GLU A 873 14.04 11.51 -22.90
N LYS A 874 14.91 12.52 -22.91
CA LYS A 874 15.78 12.84 -24.05
C LYS A 874 16.85 11.77 -24.30
N LYS A 875 17.30 11.06 -23.25
CA LYS A 875 18.17 9.88 -23.38
C LYS A 875 17.39 8.68 -23.91
N VAL A 876 16.19 8.41 -23.36
CA VAL A 876 15.30 7.32 -23.81
C VAL A 876 14.97 7.46 -25.29
N ARG A 877 14.47 8.62 -25.74
CA ARG A 877 14.16 8.89 -27.16
C ARG A 877 15.36 8.72 -28.09
N LYS A 878 16.59 8.95 -27.59
CA LYS A 878 17.81 8.70 -28.37
C LYS A 878 18.16 7.21 -28.43
N LEU A 879 17.94 6.46 -27.36
CA LEU A 879 18.12 5.01 -27.33
C LEU A 879 17.06 4.30 -28.20
N GLU A 880 15.79 4.71 -28.15
CA GLU A 880 14.71 4.21 -29.02
C GLU A 880 15.03 4.39 -30.52
N LYS A 881 15.55 5.57 -30.90
CA LYS A 881 15.99 5.83 -32.27
C LYS A 881 17.16 4.94 -32.68
N ASN A 882 18.14 4.75 -31.79
CA ASN A 882 19.26 3.84 -32.06
C ASN A 882 18.78 2.38 -32.19
N LEU A 883 17.79 1.96 -31.39
CA LEU A 883 17.26 0.59 -31.39
C LEU A 883 16.50 0.30 -32.70
N THR A 884 15.61 1.21 -33.10
CA THR A 884 14.86 1.10 -34.38
C THR A 884 15.79 1.14 -35.61
N GLU A 885 16.90 1.88 -35.57
CA GLU A 885 17.94 1.82 -36.60
C GLU A 885 18.64 0.45 -36.64
N ARG A 886 18.99 -0.13 -35.48
CA ARG A 886 19.59 -1.49 -35.40
C ARG A 886 18.63 -2.60 -35.84
N ASP A 887 17.34 -2.49 -35.53
CA ASP A 887 16.34 -3.45 -36.00
C ASP A 887 16.20 -3.40 -37.53
N GLY A 888 16.26 -2.20 -38.12
CA GLY A 888 16.33 -2.01 -39.56
C GLY A 888 17.57 -2.66 -40.21
N GLU A 889 18.75 -2.48 -39.61
CA GLU A 889 19.98 -3.17 -40.04
C GLU A 889 19.85 -4.69 -39.94
N LEU A 890 19.27 -5.22 -38.86
CA LEU A 890 19.05 -6.66 -38.64
C LEU A 890 18.06 -7.25 -39.65
N VAL A 891 16.97 -6.55 -39.97
CA VAL A 891 16.03 -6.96 -41.03
C VAL A 891 16.74 -7.01 -42.38
N GLY A 892 17.51 -5.98 -42.73
CA GLY A 892 18.28 -5.94 -43.99
C GLY A 892 19.39 -7.01 -44.07
N LEU A 893 20.02 -7.36 -42.95
CA LEU A 893 20.93 -8.50 -42.87
C LEU A 893 20.19 -9.84 -43.00
N GLY A 894 18.98 -9.93 -42.44
CA GLY A 894 18.07 -11.07 -42.63
C GLY A 894 17.68 -11.27 -44.10
N GLU A 895 17.41 -10.19 -44.84
CA GLU A 895 17.16 -10.25 -46.28
C GLU A 895 18.37 -10.67 -47.10
N LYS A 896 19.55 -10.11 -46.81
CA LYS A 896 20.82 -10.53 -47.45
C LYS A 896 21.12 -12.01 -47.19
N LYS A 897 20.86 -12.51 -45.98
CA LYS A 897 20.96 -13.95 -45.66
C LYS A 897 19.93 -14.79 -46.44
N ARG A 898 18.66 -14.35 -46.51
CA ARG A 898 17.62 -15.03 -47.31
C ARG A 898 18.00 -15.11 -48.79
N GLU A 899 18.53 -14.02 -49.36
CA GLU A 899 18.97 -13.98 -50.76
C GLU A 899 20.19 -14.87 -51.01
N ALA A 900 21.21 -14.83 -50.14
CA ALA A 900 22.36 -15.73 -50.24
C ALA A 900 21.96 -17.22 -50.19
N ILE A 901 20.96 -17.57 -49.37
CA ILE A 901 20.39 -18.93 -49.32
C ILE A 901 19.71 -19.29 -50.65
N ARG A 902 18.89 -18.39 -51.25
CA ARG A 902 18.28 -18.64 -52.57
C ARG A 902 19.34 -18.91 -53.64
N GLN A 903 20.39 -18.09 -53.69
CA GLN A 903 21.47 -18.24 -54.67
C GLN A 903 22.24 -19.55 -54.49
N LEU A 904 22.48 -19.98 -53.24
CA LEU A 904 23.05 -21.29 -52.92
C LEU A 904 22.13 -22.45 -53.34
N CYS A 905 20.82 -22.35 -53.12
CA CYS A 905 19.85 -23.36 -53.57
C CYS A 905 19.90 -23.53 -55.10
N ILE A 906 19.86 -22.43 -55.86
CA ILE A 906 19.95 -22.44 -57.33
C ILE A 906 21.26 -23.09 -57.80
N LEU A 907 22.38 -22.78 -57.15
CA LEU A 907 23.69 -23.37 -57.47
C LEU A 907 23.73 -24.89 -57.19
N VAL A 908 23.12 -25.33 -56.08
CA VAL A 908 23.00 -26.76 -55.72
C VAL A 908 22.10 -27.50 -56.71
N GLU A 909 20.98 -26.90 -57.14
CA GLU A 909 20.09 -27.47 -58.15
C GLU A 909 20.80 -27.61 -59.50
N PHE A 910 21.46 -26.56 -59.98
CA PHE A 910 22.28 -26.61 -61.20
C PHE A 910 23.36 -27.70 -61.15
N HIS A 911 24.06 -27.84 -60.01
CA HIS A 911 25.05 -28.91 -59.84
C HIS A 911 24.41 -30.30 -59.76
N ARG A 912 23.22 -30.44 -59.17
CA ARG A 912 22.45 -31.68 -59.11
C ARG A 912 22.00 -32.13 -60.51
N GLU A 913 21.38 -31.23 -61.28
CA GLU A 913 20.97 -31.49 -62.67
C GLU A 913 22.15 -31.93 -63.53
N ARG A 914 23.29 -31.22 -63.44
CA ARG A 914 24.51 -31.59 -64.17
C ARG A 914 25.04 -32.97 -63.75
N CYS A 915 25.02 -33.29 -62.46
CA CYS A 915 25.43 -34.60 -61.95
C CYS A 915 24.49 -35.72 -62.40
N ASP A 916 23.18 -35.50 -62.40
CA ASP A 916 22.20 -36.49 -62.84
C ASP A 916 22.18 -36.66 -64.37
N HIS A 917 22.47 -35.60 -65.14
CA HIS A 917 22.76 -35.69 -66.57
C HIS A 917 24.03 -36.53 -66.85
N LEU A 918 25.12 -36.29 -66.12
CA LEU A 918 26.36 -37.08 -66.25
C LEU A 918 26.13 -38.56 -65.86
N LYS A 919 25.36 -38.85 -64.81
CA LYS A 919 24.92 -40.23 -64.50
C LYS A 919 24.13 -40.83 -65.66
N GLY A 920 23.20 -40.07 -66.26
CA GLY A 920 22.39 -40.49 -67.41
C GLY A 920 23.19 -40.78 -68.68
N LEU A 921 24.33 -40.10 -68.87
CA LEU A 921 25.29 -40.45 -69.92
C LEU A 921 26.04 -41.74 -69.57
N ILE A 922 26.57 -41.86 -68.35
CA ILE A 922 27.33 -43.04 -67.89
C ILE A 922 26.47 -44.32 -67.92
N THR A 923 25.18 -44.26 -67.58
CA THR A 923 24.28 -45.41 -67.68
C THR A 923 24.02 -45.81 -69.13
N LYS A 924 23.82 -44.85 -70.05
CA LYS A 924 23.74 -45.12 -71.50
C LYS A 924 25.03 -45.76 -72.04
N THR A 925 26.21 -45.26 -71.67
CA THR A 925 27.48 -45.86 -72.09
C THR A 925 27.65 -47.29 -71.53
N LYS A 926 27.22 -47.57 -70.29
CA LYS A 926 27.22 -48.94 -69.74
C LYS A 926 26.21 -49.90 -70.40
N ILE A 927 25.16 -49.38 -71.04
CA ILE A 927 24.20 -50.18 -71.82
C ILE A 927 24.79 -50.50 -73.19
N ASN A 928 25.37 -49.51 -73.88
CA ASN A 928 25.99 -49.72 -75.20
C ASN A 928 27.24 -50.62 -75.16
N ASN A 929 27.92 -50.72 -74.00
CA ASN A 929 29.06 -51.62 -73.82
C ASN A 929 28.65 -53.04 -73.34
N ARG A 930 27.41 -53.46 -73.61
CA ARG A 930 26.88 -54.81 -73.30
C ARG A 930 26.16 -55.47 -74.50
N THR A 931 26.40 -54.95 -75.69
CA THR A 931 26.02 -55.52 -77.00
C THR A 931 27.25 -55.57 -77.89
#